data_AF-A0A3L7RPP4-F1
#
_entry.id   AF-A0A3L7RPP4-F1
#
_cell.length_a   1.000
_cell.length_b   1.000
_cell.length_c   1.000
_cell.angle_alpha   90.00
_cell.angle_beta   90.00
_cell.angle_gamma   90.00
#
_symmetry.space_group_name_H-M   'P 1'
#
loop_
_entity.id
_entity.type
_entity.pdbx_description
1 polymer ?
#
loop_
_entity_poly.entity_id
_entity_poly.type
_entity_poly.pdbx_seq_one_letter_code
_entity_poly.pdbx_strand_id
1 'polypeptide(L)'
;MSLATSTARALRCMICCCLASPVLAQDPKLDFFESKIRPILVEHCYECHSGTTKPGELGGRLRLDSSAAIRRGGTLGPALLEGKPAESLLVKAIEYTDSAFQMPPDGKLSELQIADLKQWIADGAIDPRQEDPSMVPEPTLDKAQQAASHWAYQPLVAPADIPVVGDLGPTSDPIDRSIGLKLAERGLGFSAEADRRTLVRRVYNDLLGLPPTFSEIEQVATNASEDWYVQLVDQLLQSPHFGERMARRWMDVARYADNKGYVFQEDREYPHAYKYRDWLIRSFNADMPYNQFLRYQLIADRLDPENQNAQLDAMGMLTLGRRFLNNPHDIADDRIDLITRGLMGVTASCARCHDHKFDPVSMADYYSLHGAMLGSVEPGGEPSAMRMVDKPDQGPTKIFLRGNPGNPGPDVPRRFFGFLASHVPIEMGTGSGRLEMAEAIVDPKNPLTARVYVNRLWGWLFGVPLVDTPSDFGVRCEVPVQQVVLDSLAWDFIQQGWSTKQLVRRMVLSRAYRQQSYHREDAFAIDPENRLWWRAQRKRMDFESLRDALLLATGQLDPAVGGPSVKITESPFPKRRTVYAYIDRQNLPQLFRTFDFASPDAHVPTRPQTTVPQQGLVLMNSDLVLSMLGTVGQQAEGLGSDAGIDALFHRVLARSPSPQEKAWMLEILQATGDQGPDLPESRWTYGTATWDPETGAVVGFKPLPRFHQKRWQGMQDELPDPALDWAFLSSTGGHPGRQLDQTVVRRWTAKESVDLRIRGLVRHPAEKGNGVRATIVVREKEKIGQWTVLNTSSPTHADDIHLEPGETIDFVTDSNSDADSDTFEWKVRIVSTDETRSRGNSERDFRGDRSVPLGVWEQAAQLLLLTNEFCFID
;
A
#
# COMPACT_ATOMS: atom_id res chain seq x y z
N MET A 1 -13.79 -27.63 56.85
CA MET A 1 -13.11 -27.62 58.16
C MET A 1 -12.95 -26.15 58.54
N SER A 2 -13.94 -25.52 59.22
CA SER A 2 -14.25 -25.61 60.68
C SER A 2 -13.34 -24.62 61.43
N LEU A 3 -13.75 -23.58 62.18
CA LEU A 3 -14.99 -23.02 62.78
C LEU A 3 -14.72 -21.49 62.97
N ALA A 4 -15.64 -20.52 62.84
CA ALA A 4 -16.79 -20.16 63.72
C ALA A 4 -16.39 -20.00 65.22
N THR A 5 -16.86 -19.12 66.10
CA THR A 5 -17.82 -18.00 66.18
C THR A 5 -17.87 -17.59 67.68
N SER A 6 -18.20 -16.32 67.98
CA SER A 6 -19.21 -15.91 68.98
C SER A 6 -18.92 -15.81 70.51
N THR A 7 -19.52 -14.72 71.06
CA THR A 7 -20.25 -14.54 72.34
C THR A 7 -19.57 -14.03 73.62
N ALA A 8 -19.67 -12.70 73.81
CA ALA A 8 -20.52 -12.00 74.79
C ALA A 8 -20.66 -12.52 76.26
N ARG A 9 -20.34 -11.62 77.22
CA ARG A 9 -21.02 -11.43 78.53
C ARG A 9 -20.81 -9.96 78.95
N ALA A 10 -21.82 -9.11 78.87
CA ALA A 10 -22.89 -8.86 79.87
C ALA A 10 -22.38 -8.05 81.09
N LEU A 11 -22.61 -6.74 81.14
CA LEU A 11 -23.83 -6.02 81.55
C LEU A 11 -23.89 -5.77 83.07
N ARG A 12 -23.68 -4.51 83.50
CA ARG A 12 -24.39 -3.81 84.59
C ARG A 12 -23.77 -2.43 84.81
N CYS A 13 -24.39 -1.38 84.29
CA CYS A 13 -25.17 -0.47 85.14
C CYS A 13 -26.04 0.44 84.27
N MET A 14 -27.29 0.55 84.68
CA MET A 14 -28.41 1.16 83.99
C MET A 14 -28.72 2.49 84.69
N ILE A 15 -29.24 3.46 83.92
CA ILE A 15 -30.23 4.49 84.29
C ILE A 15 -29.78 5.97 84.25
N CYS A 16 -30.48 6.67 83.33
CA CYS A 16 -30.82 8.10 83.22
C CYS A 16 -29.75 9.15 82.85
N CYS A 17 -29.74 9.54 81.58
CA CYS A 17 -30.03 10.93 81.19
C CYS A 17 -30.42 11.03 79.70
N CYS A 18 -31.28 12.01 79.41
CA CYS A 18 -32.07 12.17 78.20
C CYS A 18 -31.28 12.29 76.88
N LEU A 19 -31.94 11.86 75.81
CA LEU A 19 -31.59 12.08 74.40
C LEU A 19 -31.40 13.57 74.09
N ALA A 20 -30.20 13.94 73.65
CA ALA A 20 -29.96 15.05 72.75
C ALA A 20 -28.69 14.72 71.93
N SER A 21 -28.87 14.02 70.81
CA SER A 21 -27.83 13.98 69.78
C SER A 21 -27.66 15.40 69.24
N PRO A 22 -26.43 15.94 69.14
CA PRO A 22 -26.22 17.21 68.46
C PRO A 22 -26.58 17.01 66.99
N VAL A 23 -27.58 17.77 66.52
CA VAL A 23 -27.80 18.00 65.10
C VAL A 23 -26.50 18.58 64.56
N LEU A 24 -25.76 17.81 63.75
CA LEU A 24 -24.68 18.34 62.93
C LEU A 24 -25.30 19.43 62.05
N ALA A 25 -24.91 20.69 62.29
CA ALA A 25 -25.24 21.78 61.40
C ALA A 25 -24.67 21.46 60.02
N GLN A 26 -25.53 21.18 59.03
CA GLN A 26 -25.13 21.06 57.64
C GLN A 26 -24.66 22.44 57.15
N ASP A 27 -23.54 22.48 56.43
CA ASP A 27 -23.02 23.72 55.84
C ASP A 27 -24.03 24.22 54.79
N PRO A 28 -24.69 25.38 54.99
CA PRO A 28 -25.73 25.87 54.09
C PRO A 28 -25.24 26.05 52.64
N LYS A 29 -23.94 26.29 52.43
CA LYS A 29 -23.37 26.43 51.08
C LYS A 29 -23.17 25.07 50.41
N LEU A 30 -22.88 24.03 51.19
CA LEU A 30 -22.78 22.66 50.70
C LEU A 30 -24.16 22.12 50.33
N ASP A 31 -25.16 22.39 51.18
CA ASP A 31 -26.56 22.04 50.89
C ASP A 31 -27.08 22.77 49.64
N PHE A 32 -26.68 24.03 49.44
CA PHE A 32 -27.00 24.77 48.23
C PHE A 32 -26.40 24.11 46.98
N PHE A 33 -25.14 23.70 47.06
CA PHE A 33 -24.50 22.96 45.97
C PHE A 33 -25.22 21.65 45.65
N GLU A 34 -25.50 20.83 46.66
CA GLU A 34 -26.13 19.51 46.49
C GLU A 34 -27.57 19.60 45.98
N SER A 35 -28.34 20.57 46.46
CA SER A 35 -29.77 20.71 46.14
C SER A 35 -30.06 21.54 44.88
N LYS A 36 -29.19 22.50 44.53
CA LYS A 36 -29.43 23.44 43.42
C LYS A 36 -28.45 23.28 42.27
N ILE A 37 -27.16 23.10 42.55
CA ILE A 37 -26.11 23.17 41.52
C ILE A 37 -25.83 21.81 40.89
N ARG A 38 -25.64 20.77 41.71
CA ARG A 38 -25.36 19.42 41.22
C ARG A 38 -26.43 18.91 40.25
N PRO A 39 -27.75 19.07 40.50
CA PRO A 39 -28.77 18.64 39.54
C PRO A 39 -28.61 19.29 38.16
N ILE A 40 -28.34 20.60 38.13
CA ILE A 40 -28.13 21.34 36.87
C ILE A 40 -26.93 20.78 36.09
N LEU A 41 -25.79 20.54 36.77
CA LEU A 41 -24.59 20.02 36.13
C LEU A 41 -24.78 18.59 35.61
N VAL A 42 -25.48 17.75 36.37
CA VAL A 42 -25.79 16.37 35.96
C VAL A 42 -26.72 16.35 34.76
N GLU A 43 -27.80 17.13 34.81
CA GLU A 43 -28.87 17.10 33.81
C GLU A 43 -28.45 17.77 32.49
N HIS A 44 -27.67 18.85 32.55
CA HIS A 44 -27.42 19.70 31.38
C HIS A 44 -25.96 19.78 30.93
N CYS A 45 -25.02 19.20 31.68
CA CYS A 45 -23.59 19.41 31.40
C CYS A 45 -22.79 18.12 31.28
N TYR A 46 -23.07 17.10 32.09
CA TYR A 46 -22.20 15.92 32.20
C TYR A 46 -22.16 15.02 30.97
N GLU A 47 -23.21 15.00 30.16
CA GLU A 47 -23.22 14.23 28.91
C GLU A 47 -21.98 14.55 28.04
N CYS A 48 -21.65 15.84 27.93
CA CYS A 48 -20.55 16.35 27.12
C CYS A 48 -19.30 16.77 27.91
N HIS A 49 -19.42 16.99 29.23
CA HIS A 49 -18.38 17.57 30.09
C HIS A 49 -18.09 16.75 31.36
N SER A 50 -18.08 15.41 31.27
CA SER A 50 -17.71 14.53 32.39
C SER A 50 -16.51 13.63 32.05
N GLY A 51 -15.88 13.05 33.07
CA GLY A 51 -14.77 12.10 32.91
C GLY A 51 -15.16 10.78 32.26
N THR A 52 -16.46 10.49 32.20
CA THR A 52 -17.02 9.33 31.50
C THR A 52 -17.22 9.57 29.99
N THR A 53 -17.15 10.83 29.53
CA THR A 53 -17.20 11.17 28.10
C THR A 53 -15.89 10.77 27.42
N LYS A 54 -15.95 10.16 26.23
CA LYS A 54 -14.74 9.73 25.51
C LYS A 54 -13.82 10.94 25.25
N PRO A 55 -12.48 10.83 25.34
CA PRO A 55 -11.55 11.96 25.20
C PRO A 55 -11.59 12.75 23.87
N GLY A 56 -12.31 12.28 22.85
CA GLY A 56 -12.57 12.99 21.58
C GLY A 56 -13.96 13.63 21.46
N GLU A 57 -14.85 13.35 22.41
CA GLU A 57 -16.23 13.85 22.48
C GLU A 57 -16.40 14.91 23.59
N LEU A 58 -15.38 15.08 24.44
CA LEU A 58 -15.36 16.05 25.54
C LEU A 58 -15.31 17.48 25.00
N GLY A 59 -16.43 18.20 25.11
CA GLY A 59 -16.59 19.56 24.58
C GLY A 59 -15.54 20.52 25.13
N GLY A 60 -14.72 21.12 24.26
CA GLY A 60 -13.69 22.09 24.65
C GLY A 60 -12.64 21.55 25.65
N ARG A 61 -12.49 20.22 25.76
CA ARG A 61 -11.70 19.54 26.81
C ARG A 61 -12.06 19.97 28.24
N LEU A 62 -13.26 20.52 28.44
CA LEU A 62 -13.75 21.02 29.71
C LEU A 62 -14.45 19.89 30.46
N ARG A 63 -14.10 19.74 31.75
CA ARG A 63 -14.80 18.85 32.68
C ARG A 63 -15.47 19.69 33.77
N LEU A 64 -16.73 19.37 34.04
CA LEU A 64 -17.59 20.06 35.00
C LEU A 64 -17.98 19.17 36.18
N ASP A 65 -17.48 17.94 36.23
CA ASP A 65 -17.86 16.87 37.17
C ASP A 65 -16.95 16.73 38.41
N SER A 66 -15.92 17.57 38.53
CA SER A 66 -15.14 17.73 39.76
C SER A 66 -14.75 19.18 40.03
N SER A 67 -14.54 19.50 41.31
CA SER A 67 -14.17 20.85 41.78
C SER A 67 -12.83 21.33 41.22
N ALA A 68 -11.87 20.42 41.09
CA ALA A 68 -10.56 20.76 40.51
C ALA A 68 -10.65 20.98 38.99
N ALA A 69 -11.41 20.14 38.27
CA ALA A 69 -11.47 20.21 36.81
C ALA A 69 -12.23 21.45 36.31
N ILE A 70 -13.32 21.85 36.96
CA ILE A 70 -14.07 23.06 36.59
C ILE A 70 -13.25 24.35 36.76
N ARG A 71 -12.37 24.38 37.78
CA ARG A 71 -11.42 25.49 38.02
C ARG A 71 -10.26 25.47 37.04
N ARG A 72 -9.74 24.28 36.71
CA ARG A 72 -8.72 24.09 35.66
C ARG A 72 -9.22 24.60 34.31
N GLY A 73 -10.50 24.37 34.02
CA GLY A 73 -11.15 24.82 32.80
C GLY A 73 -10.83 23.98 31.57
N GLY A 74 -11.17 24.52 30.40
CA GLY A 74 -10.99 23.86 29.10
C GLY A 74 -10.02 24.62 28.20
N THR A 75 -10.14 24.42 26.89
CA THR A 75 -9.29 25.06 25.87
C THR A 75 -9.35 26.59 25.86
N LEU A 76 -10.43 27.17 26.42
CA LEU A 76 -10.62 28.62 26.51
C LEU A 76 -10.15 29.20 27.85
N GLY A 77 -9.55 28.38 28.73
CA GLY A 77 -9.13 28.76 30.08
C GLY A 77 -10.13 28.36 31.18
N PRO A 78 -9.96 28.90 32.41
CA PRO A 78 -10.80 28.57 33.56
C PRO A 78 -12.28 28.79 33.30
N ALA A 79 -13.12 27.78 33.54
CA ALA A 79 -14.56 27.92 33.33
C ALA A 79 -15.21 28.80 34.39
N LEU A 80 -14.61 28.86 35.58
CA LEU A 80 -15.14 29.54 36.76
C LEU A 80 -14.05 30.36 37.44
N LEU A 81 -14.40 31.59 37.81
CA LEU A 81 -13.59 32.48 38.65
C LEU A 81 -14.35 32.75 39.95
N GLU A 82 -13.78 32.34 41.08
CA GLU A 82 -14.39 32.45 42.41
C GLU A 82 -14.79 33.90 42.73
N GLY A 83 -16.04 34.09 43.20
CA GLY A 83 -16.58 35.40 43.55
C GLY A 83 -16.89 36.31 42.36
N LYS A 84 -16.63 35.86 41.12
CA LYS A 84 -16.71 36.69 39.90
C LYS A 84 -17.61 36.06 38.83
N PRO A 85 -18.93 35.99 39.05
CA PRO A 85 -19.86 35.37 38.10
C PRO A 85 -19.82 36.03 36.71
N ALA A 86 -19.77 37.36 36.62
CA ALA A 86 -19.77 38.05 35.32
C ALA A 86 -18.49 37.84 34.47
N GLU A 87 -17.36 37.54 35.12
CA GLU A 87 -16.09 37.27 34.42
C GLU A 87 -15.93 35.78 34.05
N SER A 88 -16.72 34.89 34.66
CA SER A 88 -16.63 33.43 34.50
C SER A 88 -17.16 32.97 33.14
N LEU A 89 -16.39 32.16 32.41
CA LEU A 89 -16.78 31.64 31.08
C LEU A 89 -18.05 30.79 31.15
N LEU A 90 -18.24 30.03 32.23
CA LEU A 90 -19.45 29.23 32.47
C LEU A 90 -20.71 30.11 32.43
N VAL A 91 -20.69 31.29 33.05
CA VAL A 91 -21.83 32.21 33.08
C VAL A 91 -22.08 32.79 31.68
N LYS A 92 -21.01 33.17 30.96
CA LYS A 92 -21.14 33.66 29.59
C LYS A 92 -21.76 32.63 28.65
N ALA A 93 -21.35 31.36 28.80
CA ALA A 93 -21.85 30.23 28.03
C ALA A 93 -23.35 29.97 28.29
N ILE A 94 -23.79 29.95 29.55
CA ILE A 94 -25.19 29.67 29.92
C ILE A 94 -26.14 30.86 29.73
N GLU A 95 -25.62 32.09 29.75
CA GLU A 95 -26.42 33.29 29.45
C GLU A 95 -26.56 33.55 27.94
N TYR A 96 -25.78 32.83 27.11
CA TYR A 96 -25.69 32.98 25.66
C TYR A 96 -25.18 34.36 25.24
N THR A 97 -24.35 34.98 26.07
CA THR A 97 -23.82 36.33 25.83
C THR A 97 -22.67 36.33 24.82
N ASP A 98 -22.07 35.18 24.56
CA ASP A 98 -21.06 34.95 23.52
C ASP A 98 -21.54 33.85 22.56
N SER A 99 -21.62 34.18 21.27
CA SER A 99 -22.11 33.26 20.24
C SER A 99 -21.12 32.14 19.89
N ALA A 100 -19.86 32.24 20.33
CA ALA A 100 -18.84 31.24 20.03
C ALA A 100 -18.93 29.96 20.89
N PHE A 101 -19.62 30.00 22.04
CA PHE A 101 -19.65 28.87 22.99
C PHE A 101 -20.93 28.83 23.86
N GLN A 102 -22.10 28.95 23.23
CA GLN A 102 -23.40 28.83 23.90
C GLN A 102 -23.65 27.40 24.39
N MET A 103 -24.04 27.25 25.67
CA MET A 103 -24.29 25.95 26.31
C MET A 103 -25.46 26.05 27.30
N PRO A 104 -26.33 25.03 27.43
CA PRO A 104 -26.32 23.74 26.74
C PRO A 104 -26.84 23.82 25.29
N PRO A 105 -26.35 22.99 24.34
CA PRO A 105 -26.74 23.08 22.93
C PRO A 105 -28.24 22.84 22.67
N ASP A 106 -28.91 22.06 23.52
CA ASP A 106 -30.33 21.70 23.37
C ASP A 106 -31.30 22.78 23.88
N GLY A 107 -30.78 23.88 24.46
CA GLY A 107 -31.59 25.01 24.89
C GLY A 107 -31.01 25.73 26.11
N LYS A 108 -31.25 27.04 26.18
CA LYS A 108 -30.80 27.89 27.28
C LYS A 108 -31.45 27.45 28.61
N LEU A 109 -30.66 27.43 29.68
CA LEU A 109 -31.15 27.16 31.04
C LEU A 109 -32.22 28.18 31.46
N SER A 110 -33.09 27.78 32.38
CA SER A 110 -34.07 28.72 32.95
C SER A 110 -33.39 29.85 33.73
N GLU A 111 -34.05 31.01 33.80
CA GLU A 111 -33.53 32.18 34.53
C GLU A 111 -33.23 31.87 36.01
N LEU A 112 -34.00 30.97 36.63
CA LEU A 112 -33.76 30.53 38.00
C LEU A 112 -32.49 29.68 38.13
N GLN A 113 -32.26 28.73 37.21
CA GLN A 113 -31.05 27.91 37.19
C GLN A 113 -29.78 28.74 36.92
N ILE A 114 -29.88 29.73 36.03
CA ILE A 114 -28.79 30.68 35.78
C ILE A 114 -28.51 31.52 37.03
N ALA A 115 -29.54 32.01 37.70
CA ALA A 115 -29.41 32.76 38.95
C ALA A 115 -28.73 31.92 40.05
N ASP A 116 -29.13 30.66 40.22
CA ASP A 116 -28.54 29.74 41.19
C ASP A 116 -27.04 29.49 40.90
N LEU A 117 -26.67 29.27 39.63
CA LEU A 117 -25.26 29.11 39.23
C LEU A 117 -24.43 30.38 39.48
N LYS A 118 -24.98 31.56 39.21
CA LYS A 118 -24.31 32.85 39.47
C LYS A 118 -24.13 33.09 40.97
N GLN A 119 -25.16 32.77 41.77
CA GLN A 119 -25.10 32.88 43.23
C GLN A 119 -24.05 31.93 43.80
N TRP A 120 -24.01 30.69 43.33
CA TRP A 120 -23.00 29.73 43.74
C TRP A 120 -21.57 30.21 43.45
N ILE A 121 -21.33 30.78 42.27
CA ILE A 121 -20.01 31.35 41.92
C ILE A 121 -19.67 32.54 42.83
N ALA A 122 -20.64 33.42 43.06
CA ALA A 122 -20.48 34.58 43.95
C ALA A 122 -20.14 34.14 45.40
N ASP A 123 -20.71 33.03 45.86
CA ASP A 123 -20.50 32.49 47.20
C ASP A 123 -19.19 31.69 47.39
N GLY A 124 -18.32 31.69 46.38
CA GLY A 124 -17.00 31.05 46.38
C GLY A 124 -16.97 29.70 45.66
N ALA A 125 -18.05 29.32 44.97
CA ALA A 125 -18.18 28.08 44.23
C ALA A 125 -17.84 26.84 45.07
N ILE A 126 -18.42 26.73 46.27
CA ILE A 126 -18.19 25.59 47.17
C ILE A 126 -18.66 24.30 46.51
N ASP A 127 -17.77 23.33 46.39
CA ASP A 127 -17.99 22.09 45.65
C ASP A 127 -17.28 20.91 46.33
N PRO A 128 -18.03 19.94 46.89
CA PRO A 128 -17.47 18.79 47.59
C PRO A 128 -16.90 17.69 46.68
N ARG A 129 -17.04 17.80 45.35
CA ARG A 129 -16.61 16.75 44.41
C ARG A 129 -15.09 16.71 44.32
N GLN A 130 -14.50 15.56 44.69
CA GLN A 130 -13.08 15.29 44.53
C GLN A 130 -12.75 14.80 43.11
N GLU A 131 -11.52 15.02 42.67
CA GLU A 131 -11.03 14.54 41.38
C GLU A 131 -10.65 13.05 41.49
N ASP A 132 -11.09 12.22 40.54
CA ASP A 132 -10.63 10.84 40.42
C ASP A 132 -9.20 10.82 39.84
N PRO A 133 -8.18 10.33 40.58
CA PRO A 133 -6.79 10.31 40.14
C PRO A 133 -6.56 9.52 38.84
N SER A 134 -7.44 8.56 38.52
CA SER A 134 -7.35 7.74 37.31
C SER A 134 -7.83 8.45 36.04
N MET A 135 -8.42 9.64 36.17
CA MET A 135 -9.01 10.41 35.05
C MET A 135 -8.41 11.81 34.88
N VAL A 136 -7.21 12.06 35.42
CA VAL A 136 -6.44 13.27 35.17
C VAL A 136 -5.90 13.18 33.73
N PRO A 137 -6.33 14.01 32.76
CA PRO A 137 -5.62 14.09 31.49
C PRO A 137 -4.18 14.50 31.81
N GLU A 138 -3.20 13.78 31.23
CA GLU A 138 -1.80 14.09 31.41
C GLU A 138 -1.58 15.60 31.26
N PRO A 139 -0.72 16.22 32.10
CA PRO A 139 -0.39 17.62 31.93
C PRO A 139 0.00 17.82 30.47
N THR A 140 -0.66 18.78 29.80
CA THR A 140 -0.21 19.28 28.51
C THR A 140 1.16 19.89 28.75
N LEU A 141 2.20 19.05 28.68
CA LEU A 141 3.55 19.49 28.43
C LEU A 141 3.47 20.48 27.26
N ASP A 142 4.08 21.63 27.44
CA ASP A 142 4.19 22.62 26.39
C ASP A 142 4.79 21.94 25.14
N LYS A 143 3.98 21.80 24.09
CA LYS A 143 4.41 21.13 22.85
C LYS A 143 5.64 21.80 22.26
N ALA A 144 5.83 23.11 22.49
CA ALA A 144 7.02 23.82 22.06
C ALA A 144 8.26 23.36 22.85
N GLN A 145 8.15 23.10 24.15
CA GLN A 145 9.25 22.55 24.96
C GLN A 145 9.57 21.10 24.59
N GLN A 146 8.55 20.27 24.32
CA GLN A 146 8.76 18.92 23.80
C GLN A 146 9.48 18.95 22.46
N ALA A 147 9.02 19.81 21.55
CA ALA A 147 9.66 19.97 20.25
C ALA A 147 11.12 20.45 20.38
N ALA A 148 11.37 21.41 21.26
CA ALA A 148 12.70 21.96 21.50
C ALA A 148 13.70 20.96 22.09
N SER A 149 13.24 19.89 22.75
CA SER A 149 14.08 18.84 23.34
C SER A 149 14.05 17.51 22.59
N HIS A 150 13.16 17.35 21.62
CA HIS A 150 13.02 16.12 20.85
C HIS A 150 14.24 15.87 19.96
N TRP A 151 14.74 14.63 19.96
CA TRP A 151 15.99 14.25 19.30
C TRP A 151 15.96 14.53 17.79
N ALA A 152 14.82 14.27 17.12
CA ALA A 152 14.70 14.40 15.67
C ALA A 152 14.65 15.87 15.21
N TYR A 153 14.25 16.78 16.11
CA TYR A 153 14.14 18.21 15.82
C TYR A 153 15.41 18.97 16.19
N GLN A 154 16.41 18.30 16.77
CA GLN A 154 17.71 18.92 17.00
C GLN A 154 18.46 19.10 15.67
N PRO A 155 19.13 20.25 15.46
CA PRO A 155 20.01 20.45 14.32
C PRO A 155 21.03 19.31 14.16
N LEU A 156 21.33 18.95 12.91
CA LEU A 156 22.41 18.01 12.63
C LEU A 156 23.76 18.67 12.93
N VAL A 157 24.57 18.01 13.74
CA VAL A 157 25.93 18.45 14.10
C VAL A 157 26.95 17.47 13.56
N ALA A 158 28.20 17.94 13.40
CA ALA A 158 29.29 17.06 12.99
C ALA A 158 29.43 15.90 13.97
N PRO A 159 29.61 14.65 13.48
CA PRO A 159 29.74 13.50 14.36
C PRO A 159 30.95 13.67 15.28
N ALA A 160 30.76 13.39 16.58
CA ALA A 160 31.86 13.33 17.53
C ALA A 160 32.83 12.20 17.15
N ASP A 161 34.08 12.28 17.62
CA ASP A 161 35.04 11.18 17.40
C ASP A 161 34.56 9.91 18.12
N ILE A 162 34.33 8.85 17.34
CA ILE A 162 33.80 7.58 17.83
C ILE A 162 34.98 6.67 18.21
N PRO A 163 35.09 6.23 19.47
CA PRO A 163 36.14 5.33 19.91
C PRO A 163 36.22 4.06 19.05
N VAL A 164 37.44 3.59 18.80
CA VAL A 164 37.67 2.30 18.17
C VAL A 164 37.47 1.20 19.22
N VAL A 165 36.65 0.19 18.88
CA VAL A 165 36.35 -0.94 19.76
C VAL A 165 36.50 -2.27 19.04
N GLY A 166 36.82 -3.32 19.80
CA GLY A 166 36.93 -4.68 19.27
C GLY A 166 38.08 -4.84 18.27
N ASP A 167 37.78 -5.46 17.13
CA ASP A 167 38.71 -5.70 16.02
C ASP A 167 38.68 -4.60 14.95
N LEU A 168 37.91 -3.52 15.18
CA LEU A 168 37.93 -2.36 14.29
C LEU A 168 39.25 -1.61 14.39
N GLY A 169 39.64 -0.96 13.29
CA GLY A 169 40.84 -0.14 13.22
C GLY A 169 40.50 1.36 13.26
N PRO A 170 41.50 2.24 13.44
CA PRO A 170 41.33 3.70 13.33
C PRO A 170 40.81 4.17 11.96
N THR A 171 41.01 3.36 10.92
CA THR A 171 40.56 3.64 9.54
C THR A 171 39.17 3.09 9.22
N SER A 172 38.52 2.40 10.16
CA SER A 172 37.16 1.90 9.97
C SER A 172 36.15 3.04 9.84
N ASP A 173 35.15 2.86 8.97
CA ASP A 173 34.13 3.87 8.72
C ASP A 173 33.39 4.22 10.04
N PRO A 174 33.05 5.51 10.28
CA PRO A 174 32.23 5.92 11.42
C PRO A 174 30.93 5.11 11.63
N ILE A 175 30.30 4.59 10.56
CA ILE A 175 29.14 3.69 10.63
C ILE A 175 29.49 2.44 11.44
N ASP A 176 30.58 1.77 11.05
CA ASP A 176 31.01 0.52 11.67
C ASP A 176 31.52 0.75 13.09
N ARG A 177 32.22 1.87 13.34
CA ARG A 177 32.65 2.24 14.70
C ARG A 177 31.46 2.47 15.63
N SER A 178 30.41 3.16 15.16
CA SER A 178 29.20 3.43 15.94
C SER A 178 28.45 2.14 16.28
N ILE A 179 28.25 1.28 15.29
CA ILE A 179 27.58 -0.01 15.48
C ILE A 179 28.42 -0.92 16.40
N GLY A 180 29.73 -1.00 16.16
CA GLY A 180 30.67 -1.76 16.96
C GLY A 180 30.66 -1.34 18.43
N LEU A 181 30.58 -0.03 18.71
CA LEU A 181 30.48 0.48 20.08
C LEU A 181 29.21 -0.03 20.78
N LYS A 182 28.05 0.03 20.12
CA LYS A 182 26.79 -0.49 20.66
C LYS A 182 26.77 -2.00 20.84
N LEU A 183 27.44 -2.74 19.96
CA LEU A 183 27.64 -4.18 20.14
C LEU A 183 28.53 -4.47 21.35
N ALA A 184 29.66 -3.78 21.48
CA ALA A 184 30.61 -3.96 22.57
C ALA A 184 30.01 -3.63 23.94
N GLU A 185 29.17 -2.59 24.04
CA GLU A 185 28.39 -2.25 25.25
C GLU A 185 27.53 -3.43 25.74
N ARG A 186 27.14 -4.34 24.84
CA ARG A 186 26.34 -5.53 25.13
C ARG A 186 27.14 -6.83 25.12
N GLY A 187 28.47 -6.75 25.03
CA GLY A 187 29.34 -7.93 24.95
C GLY A 187 29.26 -8.68 23.62
N LEU A 188 28.78 -8.03 22.57
CA LEU A 188 28.65 -8.57 21.22
C LEU A 188 29.69 -7.99 20.27
N GLY A 189 29.83 -8.62 19.10
CA GLY A 189 30.61 -8.13 17.97
C GLY A 189 29.95 -8.51 16.65
N PHE A 190 30.43 -7.94 15.55
CA PHE A 190 29.94 -8.24 14.20
C PHE A 190 30.03 -9.74 13.89
N SER A 191 29.11 -10.23 13.07
CA SER A 191 29.26 -11.53 12.42
C SER A 191 30.38 -11.49 11.37
N ALA A 192 30.84 -12.67 10.98
CA ALA A 192 31.81 -12.79 9.89
C ALA A 192 31.27 -12.16 8.60
N GLU A 193 32.17 -11.76 7.71
CA GLU A 193 31.80 -11.28 6.39
C GLU A 193 31.14 -12.41 5.58
N ALA A 194 30.13 -12.08 4.78
CA ALA A 194 29.53 -13.01 3.85
C ALA A 194 30.53 -13.42 2.76
N ASP A 195 30.37 -14.62 2.21
CA ASP A 195 31.20 -15.07 1.10
C ASP A 195 30.97 -14.19 -0.16
N ARG A 196 31.93 -14.23 -1.09
CA ARG A 196 31.91 -13.38 -2.31
C ARG A 196 30.62 -13.53 -3.10
N ARG A 197 30.13 -14.76 -3.30
CA ARG A 197 28.93 -15.04 -4.09
C ARG A 197 27.71 -14.40 -3.42
N THR A 198 27.56 -14.57 -2.11
CA THR A 198 26.48 -13.97 -1.32
C THR A 198 26.54 -12.44 -1.41
N LEU A 199 27.71 -11.82 -1.26
CA LEU A 199 27.87 -10.36 -1.39
C LEU A 199 27.52 -9.83 -2.77
N VAL A 200 27.97 -10.50 -3.84
CA VAL A 200 27.67 -10.12 -5.23
C VAL A 200 26.16 -10.19 -5.46
N ARG A 201 25.51 -11.30 -5.08
CA ARG A 201 24.05 -11.43 -5.20
C ARG A 201 23.30 -10.35 -4.41
N ARG A 202 23.73 -10.05 -3.19
CA ARG A 202 23.13 -9.01 -2.34
C ARG A 202 23.20 -7.65 -3.00
N VAL A 203 24.39 -7.21 -3.39
CA VAL A 203 24.60 -5.86 -3.93
C VAL A 203 23.96 -5.66 -5.31
N TYR A 204 23.92 -6.69 -6.16
CA TYR A 204 23.19 -6.66 -7.43
C TYR A 204 21.69 -6.45 -7.23
N ASN A 205 21.07 -7.25 -6.35
CA ASN A 205 19.64 -7.14 -6.08
C ASN A 205 19.29 -5.80 -5.40
N ASP A 206 20.13 -5.31 -4.49
CA ASP A 206 19.89 -4.05 -3.81
C ASP A 206 20.04 -2.85 -4.74
N LEU A 207 21.10 -2.81 -5.54
CA LEU A 207 21.41 -1.65 -6.39
C LEU A 207 20.67 -1.67 -7.73
N LEU A 208 20.43 -2.84 -8.33
CA LEU A 208 19.81 -2.93 -9.66
C LEU A 208 18.40 -3.51 -9.63
N GLY A 209 18.00 -4.20 -8.55
CA GLY A 209 16.76 -4.99 -8.53
C GLY A 209 16.78 -6.18 -9.48
N LEU A 210 17.98 -6.67 -9.82
CA LEU A 210 18.22 -7.81 -10.71
C LEU A 210 19.27 -8.70 -10.05
N PRO A 211 19.15 -10.03 -10.13
CA PRO A 211 20.22 -10.92 -9.70
C PRO A 211 21.37 -10.91 -10.72
N PRO A 212 22.61 -11.20 -10.29
CA PRO A 212 23.76 -11.34 -11.20
C PRO A 212 23.65 -12.62 -12.03
N THR A 213 24.24 -12.61 -13.21
CA THR A 213 24.45 -13.81 -14.03
C THR A 213 25.61 -14.66 -13.50
N PHE A 214 25.67 -15.93 -13.90
CA PHE A 214 26.79 -16.83 -13.54
C PHE A 214 28.15 -16.25 -13.96
N SER A 215 28.25 -15.70 -15.18
CA SER A 215 29.48 -15.09 -15.70
C SER A 215 29.95 -13.92 -14.84
N GLU A 216 29.04 -13.07 -14.38
CA GLU A 216 29.38 -11.94 -13.50
C GLU A 216 29.88 -12.41 -12.13
N ILE A 217 29.29 -13.47 -11.57
CA ILE A 217 29.79 -14.08 -10.33
C ILE A 217 31.20 -14.65 -10.53
N GLU A 218 31.45 -15.37 -11.63
CA GLU A 218 32.76 -15.96 -11.92
C GLU A 218 33.85 -14.91 -12.16
N GLN A 219 33.51 -13.80 -12.83
CA GLN A 219 34.43 -12.66 -13.02
C GLN A 219 34.86 -12.07 -11.67
N VAL A 220 33.93 -11.94 -10.72
CA VAL A 220 34.25 -11.46 -9.38
C VAL A 220 35.01 -12.52 -8.57
N ALA A 221 34.64 -13.79 -8.70
CA ALA A 221 35.31 -14.90 -8.01
C ALA A 221 36.79 -14.98 -8.39
N THR A 222 37.12 -14.75 -9.66
CA THR A 222 38.49 -14.77 -10.20
C THR A 222 39.26 -13.46 -10.04
N ASN A 223 38.60 -12.36 -9.62
CA ASN A 223 39.26 -11.09 -9.35
C ASN A 223 40.14 -11.18 -8.10
N ALA A 224 41.46 -11.07 -8.29
CA ALA A 224 42.47 -11.12 -7.23
C ALA A 224 42.70 -9.77 -6.53
N SER A 225 42.06 -8.68 -6.99
CA SER A 225 42.16 -7.35 -6.37
C SER A 225 41.64 -7.37 -4.94
N GLU A 226 42.36 -6.71 -4.02
CA GLU A 226 41.89 -6.48 -2.65
C GLU A 226 40.67 -5.54 -2.63
N ASP A 227 40.56 -4.64 -3.62
CA ASP A 227 39.46 -3.68 -3.79
C ASP A 227 38.34 -4.19 -4.71
N TRP A 228 38.26 -5.50 -4.98
CA TRP A 228 37.28 -6.09 -5.90
C TRP A 228 35.85 -5.65 -5.60
N TYR A 229 35.49 -5.53 -4.33
CA TYR A 229 34.14 -5.17 -3.92
C TYR A 229 33.85 -3.69 -4.19
N VAL A 230 34.83 -2.82 -3.94
CA VAL A 230 34.73 -1.38 -4.23
C VAL A 230 34.53 -1.15 -5.72
N GLN A 231 35.33 -1.82 -6.56
CA GLN A 231 35.21 -1.76 -8.02
C GLN A 231 33.84 -2.23 -8.51
N LEU A 232 33.32 -3.31 -7.91
CA LEU A 232 31.99 -3.83 -8.22
C LEU A 232 30.89 -2.82 -7.87
N VAL A 233 30.93 -2.25 -6.66
CA VAL A 233 29.95 -1.24 -6.23
C VAL A 233 29.99 -0.03 -7.17
N ASP A 234 31.19 0.46 -7.50
CA ASP A 234 31.35 1.59 -8.41
C ASP A 234 30.80 1.30 -9.81
N GLN A 235 31.02 0.09 -10.34
CA GLN A 235 30.42 -0.36 -11.60
C GLN A 235 28.89 -0.39 -11.54
N LEU A 236 28.31 -0.97 -10.48
CA LEU A 236 26.86 -1.08 -10.33
C LEU A 236 26.18 0.29 -10.18
N LEU A 237 26.80 1.23 -9.47
CA LEU A 237 26.29 2.60 -9.34
C LEU A 237 26.29 3.37 -10.68
N GLN A 238 27.09 2.97 -11.67
CA GLN A 238 27.06 3.53 -13.02
C GLN A 238 26.07 2.82 -13.96
N SER A 239 25.49 1.70 -13.55
CA SER A 239 24.48 1.00 -14.34
C SER A 239 23.22 1.87 -14.48
N PRO A 240 22.60 1.95 -15.67
CA PRO A 240 21.33 2.65 -15.84
C PRO A 240 20.19 2.01 -15.04
N HIS A 241 20.34 0.74 -14.66
CA HIS A 241 19.37 0.00 -13.84
C HIS A 241 19.39 0.44 -12.36
N PHE A 242 20.42 1.15 -11.91
CA PHE A 242 20.43 1.79 -10.60
C PHE A 242 19.28 2.80 -10.47
N GLY A 243 19.12 3.67 -11.47
CA GLY A 243 18.04 4.65 -11.50
C GLY A 243 16.65 4.01 -11.53
N GLU A 244 16.49 2.88 -12.23
CA GLU A 244 15.23 2.11 -12.22
C GLU A 244 14.90 1.56 -10.83
N ARG A 245 15.90 1.00 -10.14
CA ARG A 245 15.73 0.46 -8.79
C ARG A 245 15.36 1.56 -7.79
N MET A 246 16.07 2.68 -7.83
CA MET A 246 15.82 3.83 -6.95
C MET A 246 14.49 4.50 -7.26
N ALA A 247 14.17 4.73 -8.54
CA ALA A 247 12.89 5.28 -8.96
C ALA A 247 11.73 4.39 -8.52
N ARG A 248 11.87 3.05 -8.61
CA ARG A 248 10.83 2.15 -8.11
C ARG A 248 10.57 2.36 -6.63
N ARG A 249 11.60 2.42 -5.78
CA ARG A 249 11.41 2.69 -4.34
C ARG A 249 10.76 4.05 -4.10
N TRP A 250 11.19 5.08 -4.83
CA TRP A 250 10.63 6.43 -4.72
C TRP A 250 9.16 6.53 -5.13
N MET A 251 8.72 5.76 -6.12
CA MET A 251 7.33 5.76 -6.57
C MET A 251 6.33 5.31 -5.50
N ASP A 252 6.75 4.51 -4.51
CA ASP A 252 5.92 4.18 -3.33
C ASP A 252 5.70 5.40 -2.44
N VAL A 253 6.75 6.22 -2.29
CA VAL A 253 6.68 7.49 -1.55
C VAL A 253 5.77 8.45 -2.29
N ALA A 254 5.97 8.59 -3.61
CA ALA A 254 5.24 9.51 -4.48
C ALA A 254 3.81 9.08 -4.81
N ARG A 255 3.37 7.88 -4.39
CA ARG A 255 2.06 7.27 -4.68
C ARG A 255 1.72 7.26 -6.19
N TYR A 256 2.70 6.85 -6.99
CA TYR A 256 2.61 6.81 -8.45
C TYR A 256 1.45 5.93 -8.94
N ALA A 257 0.68 6.44 -9.88
CA ALA A 257 -0.27 5.68 -10.66
C ALA A 257 -0.35 6.25 -12.08
N ASP A 258 -0.73 5.41 -13.05
CA ASP A 258 -0.96 5.85 -14.42
C ASP A 258 -2.38 6.44 -14.61
N ASN A 259 -3.23 6.42 -13.56
CA ASN A 259 -4.59 6.96 -13.61
C ASN A 259 -5.01 7.76 -12.34
N LYS A 260 -6.08 8.56 -12.50
CA LYS A 260 -6.64 9.52 -11.52
C LYS A 260 -7.47 8.88 -10.40
N GLY A 261 -7.81 7.60 -10.53
CA GLY A 261 -8.88 6.99 -9.76
C GLY A 261 -10.28 7.34 -10.29
N TYR A 262 -11.29 7.30 -9.42
CA TYR A 262 -12.67 7.60 -9.82
C TYR A 262 -12.84 9.13 -10.04
N VAL A 263 -13.17 9.51 -11.27
CA VAL A 263 -13.53 10.87 -11.69
C VAL A 263 -14.83 10.85 -12.50
N PHE A 264 -15.63 11.91 -12.41
CA PHE A 264 -16.86 12.08 -13.21
C PHE A 264 -16.55 12.79 -14.53
N GLN A 265 -17.04 12.26 -15.65
CA GLN A 265 -17.07 12.95 -16.95
C GLN A 265 -15.70 13.41 -17.52
N GLU A 266 -14.59 12.90 -16.96
CA GLU A 266 -13.23 13.12 -17.43
C GLU A 266 -12.57 11.80 -17.81
N ASP A 267 -11.53 11.89 -18.65
CA ASP A 267 -10.60 10.78 -18.86
C ASP A 267 -9.92 10.43 -17.52
N ARG A 268 -9.96 9.14 -17.19
CA ARG A 268 -9.38 8.58 -15.97
C ARG A 268 -7.88 8.45 -16.07
N GLU A 269 -7.33 8.37 -17.28
CA GLU A 269 -5.91 8.19 -17.51
C GLU A 269 -5.11 9.47 -17.22
N TYR A 270 -3.84 9.27 -16.85
CA TYR A 270 -2.80 10.27 -16.98
C TYR A 270 -1.93 9.90 -18.20
N PRO A 271 -2.22 10.41 -19.41
CA PRO A 271 -1.59 9.94 -20.66
C PRO A 271 -0.05 10.01 -20.68
N HIS A 272 0.54 10.81 -19.80
CA HIS A 272 1.98 11.03 -19.72
C HIS A 272 2.57 10.77 -18.32
N ALA A 273 1.87 10.05 -17.44
CA ALA A 273 2.37 9.72 -16.09
C ALA A 273 3.77 9.09 -16.13
N TYR A 274 4.02 8.20 -17.10
CA TYR A 274 5.30 7.53 -17.29
C TYR A 274 6.49 8.48 -17.45
N LYS A 275 6.27 9.73 -17.91
CA LYS A 275 7.34 10.74 -18.01
C LYS A 275 7.89 11.14 -16.65
N TYR A 276 7.07 11.17 -15.59
CA TYR A 276 7.54 11.38 -14.23
C TYR A 276 8.41 10.21 -13.76
N ARG A 277 7.99 8.96 -14.00
CA ARG A 277 8.82 7.78 -13.70
C ARG A 277 10.17 7.85 -14.44
N ASP A 278 10.15 8.17 -15.72
CA ASP A 278 11.38 8.27 -16.52
C ASP A 278 12.26 9.45 -16.06
N TRP A 279 11.66 10.54 -15.60
CA TRP A 279 12.38 11.64 -14.95
C TRP A 279 13.07 11.17 -13.67
N LEU A 280 12.39 10.40 -12.80
CA LEU A 280 12.99 9.81 -11.61
C LEU A 280 14.21 8.95 -11.97
N ILE A 281 14.07 8.07 -12.96
CA ILE A 281 15.15 7.17 -13.42
C ILE A 281 16.37 7.98 -13.87
N ARG A 282 16.16 9.01 -14.71
CA ARG A 282 17.23 9.89 -15.18
C ARG A 282 17.89 10.66 -14.04
N SER A 283 17.11 11.20 -13.11
CA SER A 283 17.62 11.99 -11.98
C SER A 283 18.50 11.17 -11.04
N PHE A 284 18.10 9.93 -10.71
CA PHE A 284 18.93 9.03 -9.90
C PHE A 284 20.18 8.56 -10.64
N ASN A 285 20.09 8.27 -11.94
CA ASN A 285 21.26 7.90 -12.74
C ASN A 285 22.27 9.04 -12.91
N ALA A 286 21.79 10.28 -13.03
CA ALA A 286 22.62 11.48 -13.06
C ALA A 286 23.18 11.86 -11.67
N ASP A 287 22.79 11.15 -10.61
CA ASP A 287 23.10 11.49 -9.22
C ASP A 287 22.75 12.95 -8.88
N MET A 288 21.57 13.38 -9.32
CA MET A 288 21.06 14.71 -9.01
C MET A 288 21.06 14.93 -7.49
N PRO A 289 21.66 16.03 -6.99
CA PRO A 289 21.62 16.36 -5.57
C PRO A 289 20.20 16.28 -5.02
N TYR A 290 19.98 15.54 -3.92
CA TYR A 290 18.64 15.25 -3.43
C TYR A 290 17.84 16.52 -3.07
N ASN A 291 18.49 17.57 -2.58
CA ASN A 291 17.86 18.87 -2.38
C ASN A 291 17.34 19.46 -3.71
N GLN A 292 18.11 19.39 -4.79
CA GLN A 292 17.71 19.83 -6.12
C GLN A 292 16.60 18.95 -6.71
N PHE A 293 16.69 17.64 -6.49
CA PHE A 293 15.66 16.68 -6.86
C PHE A 293 14.31 17.03 -6.20
N LEU A 294 14.30 17.35 -4.90
CA LEU A 294 13.10 17.80 -4.21
C LEU A 294 12.61 19.17 -4.72
N ARG A 295 13.52 20.12 -4.99
CA ARG A 295 13.15 21.41 -5.59
C ARG A 295 12.41 21.23 -6.91
N TYR A 296 12.90 20.41 -7.84
CA TYR A 296 12.17 20.21 -9.11
C TYR A 296 10.79 19.59 -8.89
N GLN A 297 10.66 18.60 -7.99
CA GLN A 297 9.35 18.02 -7.71
C GLN A 297 8.36 19.02 -7.06
N LEU A 298 8.86 20.00 -6.32
CA LEU A 298 8.03 20.98 -5.62
C LEU A 298 7.80 22.27 -6.41
N ILE A 299 8.77 22.72 -7.22
CA ILE A 299 8.83 24.06 -7.84
C ILE A 299 9.52 24.09 -9.22
N ALA A 300 9.47 23.03 -10.03
CA ALA A 300 10.07 23.07 -11.37
C ALA A 300 9.52 24.18 -12.27
N ASP A 301 8.27 24.61 -12.08
CA ASP A 301 7.70 25.77 -12.80
C ASP A 301 8.46 27.08 -12.58
N ARG A 302 9.20 27.20 -11.48
CA ARG A 302 10.06 28.36 -11.19
C ARG A 302 11.49 28.18 -11.71
N LEU A 303 11.96 26.93 -11.82
CA LEU A 303 13.35 26.59 -12.11
C LEU A 303 13.59 26.25 -13.59
N ASP A 304 12.57 25.75 -14.28
CA ASP A 304 12.59 25.40 -15.71
C ASP A 304 11.22 25.71 -16.34
N PRO A 305 10.76 26.98 -16.35
CA PRO A 305 9.41 27.36 -16.79
C PRO A 305 9.10 26.96 -18.24
N GLU A 306 10.12 26.99 -19.10
CA GLU A 306 10.03 26.63 -20.52
C GLU A 306 10.28 25.12 -20.77
N ASN A 307 10.47 24.34 -19.70
CA ASN A 307 10.72 22.89 -19.73
C ASN A 307 11.90 22.47 -20.63
N GLN A 308 12.94 23.28 -20.73
CA GLN A 308 14.08 23.04 -21.62
C GLN A 308 14.82 21.75 -21.29
N ASN A 309 14.81 21.36 -20.02
CA ASN A 309 15.48 20.16 -19.52
C ASN A 309 14.47 19.08 -19.10
N ALA A 310 13.21 19.19 -19.53
CA ALA A 310 12.10 18.30 -19.15
C ALA A 310 11.89 18.22 -17.62
N GLN A 311 12.21 19.28 -16.86
CA GLN A 311 12.12 19.24 -15.39
C GLN A 311 10.70 19.40 -14.86
N LEU A 312 9.76 19.94 -15.67
CA LEU A 312 8.36 20.04 -15.25
C LEU A 312 7.71 18.67 -15.03
N ASP A 313 8.25 17.62 -15.64
CA ASP A 313 7.78 16.25 -15.41
C ASP A 313 7.98 15.80 -13.95
N ALA A 314 8.96 16.38 -13.23
CA ALA A 314 9.20 16.15 -11.80
C ALA A 314 7.98 16.48 -10.93
N MET A 315 7.16 17.44 -11.36
CA MET A 315 5.97 17.87 -10.62
C MET A 315 4.89 16.79 -10.56
N GLY A 316 5.07 15.66 -11.25
CA GLY A 316 4.26 14.46 -11.08
C GLY A 316 4.13 13.99 -9.64
N MET A 317 5.09 14.30 -8.77
CA MET A 317 4.97 14.09 -7.33
C MET A 317 3.70 14.76 -6.75
N LEU A 318 3.37 15.98 -7.20
CA LEU A 318 2.21 16.75 -6.76
C LEU A 318 0.95 16.46 -7.61
N THR A 319 1.11 16.11 -8.89
CA THR A 319 0.00 16.05 -9.86
C THR A 319 -0.52 14.65 -10.18
N LEU A 320 0.25 13.57 -9.95
CA LEU A 320 -0.21 12.18 -10.14
C LEU A 320 -0.97 11.56 -8.95
N GLY A 321 -1.56 12.40 -8.10
CA GLY A 321 -2.37 11.95 -6.97
C GLY A 321 -3.78 11.48 -7.39
N ARG A 322 -4.50 10.92 -6.41
CA ARG A 322 -5.94 10.66 -6.54
C ARG A 322 -6.68 11.99 -6.67
N ARG A 323 -7.76 12.02 -7.45
CA ARG A 323 -8.54 13.24 -7.68
C ARG A 323 -9.69 13.48 -6.71
N PHE A 324 -10.07 12.50 -5.88
CA PHE A 324 -11.13 12.66 -4.86
C PHE A 324 -12.40 13.33 -5.39
N LEU A 325 -12.93 12.88 -6.54
CA LEU A 325 -14.08 13.53 -7.20
C LEU A 325 -13.85 15.01 -7.54
N ASN A 326 -12.60 15.36 -7.83
CA ASN A 326 -12.11 16.73 -8.03
C ASN A 326 -12.33 17.67 -6.83
N ASN A 327 -12.44 17.14 -5.60
CA ASN A 327 -12.49 17.97 -4.40
C ASN A 327 -11.12 18.63 -4.16
N PRO A 328 -10.99 19.97 -4.31
CA PRO A 328 -9.70 20.64 -4.18
C PRO A 328 -9.11 20.54 -2.77
N HIS A 329 -9.94 20.42 -1.73
CA HIS A 329 -9.49 20.34 -0.34
C HIS A 329 -8.89 18.97 -0.01
N ASP A 330 -9.46 17.90 -0.54
CA ASP A 330 -8.93 16.54 -0.34
C ASP A 330 -7.68 16.31 -1.18
N ILE A 331 -7.62 16.89 -2.39
CA ILE A 331 -6.39 16.91 -3.20
C ILE A 331 -5.27 17.69 -2.47
N ALA A 332 -5.59 18.84 -1.88
CA ALA A 332 -4.62 19.62 -1.11
C ALA A 332 -4.14 18.85 0.13
N ASP A 333 -5.03 18.20 0.87
CA ASP A 333 -4.69 17.36 2.03
C ASP A 333 -3.75 16.21 1.63
N ASP A 334 -4.03 15.47 0.55
CA ASP A 334 -3.14 14.42 0.03
C ASP A 334 -1.75 14.94 -0.35
N ARG A 335 -1.65 16.14 -0.92
CA ARG A 335 -0.36 16.77 -1.23
C ARG A 335 0.41 17.19 0.02
N ILE A 336 -0.27 17.79 1.00
CA ILE A 336 0.33 18.16 2.29
C ILE A 336 0.83 16.91 2.99
N ASP A 337 0.02 15.87 3.02
CA ASP A 337 0.33 14.59 3.62
C ASP A 337 1.57 13.94 2.96
N LEU A 338 1.61 13.88 1.63
CA LEU A 338 2.78 13.45 0.87
C LEU A 338 4.03 14.24 1.24
N ILE A 339 3.96 15.57 1.24
CA ILE A 339 5.12 16.43 1.49
C ILE A 339 5.61 16.23 2.92
N THR A 340 4.70 16.31 3.88
CA THR A 340 5.04 16.34 5.31
C THR A 340 5.50 14.97 5.79
N ARG A 341 4.74 13.89 5.53
CA ARG A 341 5.13 12.52 5.90
C ARG A 341 6.21 11.95 5.00
N GLY A 342 6.12 12.17 3.69
CA GLY A 342 7.04 11.59 2.72
C GLY A 342 8.46 12.16 2.81
N LEU A 343 8.58 13.49 2.95
CA LEU A 343 9.88 14.19 2.90
C LEU A 343 10.46 14.52 4.27
N MET A 344 9.61 14.80 5.27
CA MET A 344 10.07 15.24 6.60
C MET A 344 9.63 14.31 7.74
N GLY A 345 8.83 13.28 7.47
CA GLY A 345 8.32 12.41 8.52
C GLY A 345 7.47 13.15 9.57
N VAL A 346 6.71 14.16 9.14
CA VAL A 346 5.81 14.94 10.02
C VAL A 346 4.36 14.63 9.66
N THR A 347 3.55 14.33 10.66
CA THR A 347 2.11 14.05 10.54
C THR A 347 1.29 15.35 10.60
N ALA A 348 1.06 16.00 9.46
CA ALA A 348 0.34 17.28 9.44
C ALA A 348 -1.18 17.15 9.29
N SER A 349 -1.71 16.12 8.63
CA SER A 349 -3.14 16.06 8.24
C SER A 349 -4.13 15.99 9.41
N CYS A 350 -3.73 15.52 10.61
CA CYS A 350 -4.63 15.61 11.77
C CYS A 350 -4.92 17.07 12.15
N ALA A 351 -4.01 18.00 11.82
CA ALA A 351 -4.18 19.44 12.04
C ALA A 351 -5.21 20.10 11.11
N ARG A 352 -5.85 19.33 10.21
CA ARG A 352 -6.97 19.79 9.38
C ARG A 352 -8.20 20.16 10.20
N CYS A 353 -8.49 19.42 11.27
CA CYS A 353 -9.72 19.59 12.05
C CYS A 353 -9.51 20.24 13.41
N HIS A 354 -8.34 20.01 14.02
CA HIS A 354 -7.93 20.54 15.33
C HIS A 354 -6.41 20.52 15.41
N ASP A 355 -5.77 21.34 16.25
CA ASP A 355 -4.31 21.26 16.46
C ASP A 355 -3.87 19.83 16.76
N HIS A 356 -2.78 19.38 16.13
CA HIS A 356 -2.33 17.99 16.19
C HIS A 356 -2.24 17.51 17.64
N LYS A 357 -2.68 16.28 17.93
CA LYS A 357 -2.87 15.82 19.31
C LYS A 357 -1.58 15.87 20.14
N PHE A 358 -0.45 15.45 19.55
CA PHE A 358 0.84 15.31 20.22
C PHE A 358 1.87 16.29 19.65
N ASP A 359 2.16 16.16 18.36
CA ASP A 359 3.14 16.99 17.67
C ASP A 359 2.81 18.49 17.68
N PRO A 360 3.84 19.36 17.63
CA PRO A 360 3.72 20.82 17.64
C PRO A 360 3.21 21.40 16.30
N VAL A 361 2.25 20.72 15.66
CA VAL A 361 1.62 21.17 14.41
C VAL A 361 0.27 21.80 14.73
N SER A 362 0.15 23.10 14.50
CA SER A 362 -1.12 23.82 14.68
C SER A 362 -1.99 23.75 13.42
N MET A 363 -3.29 24.02 13.57
CA MET A 363 -4.20 24.26 12.45
C MET A 363 -3.68 25.37 11.55
N ALA A 364 -3.08 26.42 12.12
CA ALA A 364 -2.50 27.51 11.33
C ALA A 364 -1.36 27.02 10.42
N ASP A 365 -0.53 26.09 10.88
CA ASP A 365 0.54 25.51 10.04
C ASP A 365 -0.03 24.67 8.91
N TYR A 366 -1.03 23.82 9.20
CA TYR A 366 -1.72 23.03 8.17
C TYR A 366 -2.40 23.94 7.15
N TYR A 367 -3.19 24.92 7.60
CA TYR A 367 -3.95 25.79 6.72
C TYR A 367 -3.05 26.71 5.89
N SER A 368 -1.88 27.07 6.39
CA SER A 368 -0.84 27.73 5.60
C SER A 368 -0.41 26.89 4.39
N LEU A 369 -0.03 25.62 4.61
CA LEU A 369 0.35 24.71 3.53
C LEU A 369 -0.81 24.43 2.57
N HIS A 370 -2.02 24.28 3.10
CA HIS A 370 -3.25 24.16 2.32
C HIS A 370 -3.50 25.39 1.46
N GLY A 371 -3.26 26.60 1.99
CA GLY A 371 -3.29 27.85 1.23
C GLY A 371 -2.30 27.83 0.06
N ALA A 372 -1.08 27.34 0.26
CA ALA A 372 -0.11 27.19 -0.83
C ALA A 372 -0.58 26.21 -1.91
N MET A 373 -1.18 25.08 -1.53
CA MET A 373 -1.72 24.12 -2.50
C MET A 373 -2.89 24.67 -3.31
N LEU A 374 -3.83 25.40 -2.67
CA LEU A 374 -4.96 26.02 -3.35
C LEU A 374 -4.59 27.27 -4.14
N GLY A 375 -3.50 27.94 -3.74
CA GLY A 375 -2.87 29.06 -4.43
C GLY A 375 -2.16 28.66 -5.72
N SER A 376 -2.22 27.40 -6.12
CA SER A 376 -1.66 26.90 -7.37
C SER A 376 -2.74 26.23 -8.24
N VAL A 377 -2.43 26.02 -9.53
CA VAL A 377 -3.31 25.39 -10.51
C VAL A 377 -2.52 24.48 -11.44
N GLU A 378 -3.18 23.45 -11.97
CA GLU A 378 -2.66 22.56 -12.99
C GLU A 378 -3.25 22.99 -14.35
N PRO A 379 -2.53 23.80 -15.15
CA PRO A 379 -3.04 24.29 -16.43
C PRO A 379 -3.16 23.17 -17.48
N GLY A 380 -2.50 22.03 -17.28
CA GLY A 380 -2.39 20.96 -18.26
C GLY A 380 -1.64 21.39 -19.53
N GLY A 381 -1.56 20.45 -20.49
CA GLY A 381 -1.00 20.72 -21.83
C GLY A 381 0.47 21.13 -21.83
N GLU A 382 0.87 21.92 -22.82
CA GLU A 382 2.24 22.42 -22.97
C GLU A 382 2.65 23.40 -21.83
N PRO A 383 3.94 23.48 -21.46
CA PRO A 383 5.06 22.66 -21.95
C PRO A 383 5.21 21.29 -21.23
N SER A 384 4.35 20.98 -20.26
CA SER A 384 4.19 19.62 -19.69
C SER A 384 2.83 19.49 -19.00
N ALA A 385 2.14 18.36 -19.23
CA ALA A 385 0.85 18.06 -18.61
C ALA A 385 0.94 17.88 -17.08
N MET A 386 2.17 17.70 -16.55
CA MET A 386 2.45 17.45 -15.15
C MET A 386 2.64 18.74 -14.35
N ARG A 387 2.72 19.89 -15.02
CA ARG A 387 3.09 21.16 -14.40
C ARG A 387 1.99 21.68 -13.48
N MET A 388 2.41 22.27 -12.38
CA MET A 388 1.57 23.03 -11.47
C MET A 388 2.19 24.42 -11.33
N VAL A 389 1.40 25.46 -11.51
CA VAL A 389 1.87 26.86 -11.50
C VAL A 389 1.14 27.64 -10.42
N ASP A 390 1.76 28.70 -9.93
CA ASP A 390 1.14 29.56 -8.93
C ASP A 390 0.12 30.51 -9.55
N LYS A 391 -0.99 30.69 -8.85
CA LYS A 391 -1.92 31.79 -9.10
C LYS A 391 -1.32 33.10 -8.57
N PRO A 392 -1.83 34.27 -9.01
CA PRO A 392 -1.52 35.53 -8.35
C PRO A 392 -1.78 35.42 -6.84
N ASP A 393 -0.95 36.09 -6.03
CA ASP A 393 -1.06 35.99 -4.59
C ASP A 393 -2.49 36.34 -4.12
N GLN A 394 -3.10 35.39 -3.41
CA GLN A 394 -4.47 35.49 -2.89
C GLN A 394 -4.51 36.05 -1.45
N GLY A 395 -3.38 36.44 -0.85
CA GLY A 395 -3.32 36.90 0.52
C GLY A 395 -3.43 35.77 1.58
N PRO A 396 -3.78 36.08 2.83
CA PRO A 396 -3.88 35.09 3.90
C PRO A 396 -4.98 34.06 3.61
N THR A 397 -4.80 32.85 4.15
CA THR A 397 -5.75 31.75 4.02
C THR A 397 -6.63 31.64 5.26
N LYS A 398 -7.77 30.96 5.16
CA LYS A 398 -8.70 30.79 6.30
C LYS A 398 -8.55 29.41 6.91
N ILE A 399 -8.58 29.33 8.24
CA ILE A 399 -8.79 28.07 8.94
C ILE A 399 -10.20 27.58 8.66
N PHE A 400 -10.39 26.30 8.34
CA PHE A 400 -11.74 25.73 8.32
C PHE A 400 -12.04 25.06 9.65
N LEU A 401 -13.09 25.53 10.33
CA LEU A 401 -13.45 25.00 11.64
C LEU A 401 -13.90 23.55 11.49
N ARG A 402 -13.24 22.64 12.22
CA ARG A 402 -13.42 21.19 12.10
C ARG A 402 -13.21 20.65 10.68
N GLY A 403 -12.36 21.32 9.89
CA GLY A 403 -12.05 20.90 8.53
C GLY A 403 -13.13 21.19 7.49
N ASN A 404 -14.22 21.90 7.85
CA ASN A 404 -15.36 22.15 6.97
C ASN A 404 -15.21 23.44 6.14
N PRO A 405 -15.01 23.38 4.82
CA PRO A 405 -14.84 24.57 3.98
C PRO A 405 -16.03 25.55 4.02
N GLY A 406 -17.24 25.06 4.33
CA GLY A 406 -18.44 25.88 4.50
C GLY A 406 -18.50 26.65 5.83
N ASN A 407 -17.54 26.43 6.74
CA ASN A 407 -17.45 27.10 8.04
C ASN A 407 -16.05 27.70 8.27
N PRO A 408 -15.71 28.79 7.55
CA PRO A 408 -14.40 29.43 7.67
C PRO A 408 -14.28 30.17 9.01
N GLY A 409 -13.12 29.99 9.65
CA GLY A 409 -12.69 30.70 10.85
C GLY A 409 -11.73 31.86 10.52
N PRO A 410 -10.80 32.19 11.44
CA PRO A 410 -9.91 33.34 11.30
C PRO A 410 -8.91 33.18 10.15
N ASP A 411 -8.41 34.33 9.69
CA ASP A 411 -7.31 34.41 8.72
C ASP A 411 -6.00 33.97 9.36
N VAL A 412 -5.17 33.30 8.57
CA VAL A 412 -3.84 32.81 8.93
C VAL A 412 -2.84 33.29 7.89
N PRO A 413 -1.81 34.05 8.31
CA PRO A 413 -0.67 34.35 7.45
C PRO A 413 0.01 33.07 7.01
N ARG A 414 0.44 33.01 5.73
CA ARG A 414 1.16 31.84 5.24
C ARG A 414 2.56 31.80 5.87
N ARG A 415 2.87 30.68 6.51
CA ARG A 415 4.13 30.36 7.18
C ARG A 415 4.50 28.87 7.06
N PHE A 416 5.77 28.55 7.22
CA PHE A 416 6.20 27.16 7.42
C PHE A 416 6.17 26.75 8.90
N PHE A 417 6.42 25.48 9.20
CA PHE A 417 6.40 24.93 10.56
C PHE A 417 7.33 25.70 11.50
N GLY A 418 6.73 26.41 12.48
CA GLY A 418 7.46 27.27 13.42
C GLY A 418 8.40 26.50 14.36
N PHE A 419 8.21 25.19 14.54
CA PHE A 419 9.03 24.35 15.41
C PHE A 419 10.28 23.76 14.74
N LEU A 420 10.37 23.78 13.40
CA LEU A 420 11.53 23.26 12.64
C LEU A 420 12.45 24.38 12.15
N ALA A 421 11.90 25.56 11.88
CA ALA A 421 12.70 26.71 11.51
C ALA A 421 13.45 27.20 12.74
N SER A 422 14.76 27.43 12.62
CA SER A 422 15.57 28.07 13.66
C SER A 422 14.96 29.42 14.04
N HIS A 423 14.08 29.45 15.05
CA HIS A 423 13.44 30.59 15.72
C HIS A 423 12.81 31.71 14.85
N VAL A 424 12.77 31.59 13.52
CA VAL A 424 12.21 32.60 12.61
C VAL A 424 11.24 31.92 11.65
N PRO A 425 9.93 32.23 11.74
CA PRO A 425 8.96 31.79 10.75
C PRO A 425 9.38 32.25 9.36
N ILE A 426 9.47 31.32 8.41
CA ILE A 426 9.63 31.68 7.00
C ILE A 426 8.25 32.14 6.51
N GLU A 427 8.12 33.45 6.29
CA GLU A 427 6.93 34.04 5.67
C GLU A 427 6.84 33.58 4.22
N MET A 428 5.71 33.00 3.83
CA MET A 428 5.47 32.56 2.46
C MET A 428 4.76 33.68 1.68
N GLY A 429 5.52 34.52 0.98
CA GLY A 429 5.00 35.74 0.35
C GLY A 429 4.94 35.73 -1.19
N THR A 430 5.69 34.86 -1.87
CA THR A 430 5.79 34.90 -3.34
C THR A 430 4.80 33.96 -4.02
N GLY A 431 3.79 34.52 -4.70
CA GLY A 431 2.81 33.73 -5.44
C GLY A 431 1.96 32.88 -4.50
N SER A 432 2.07 31.55 -4.59
CA SER A 432 1.35 30.63 -3.69
C SER A 432 2.05 30.44 -2.33
N GLY A 433 3.37 30.69 -2.24
CA GLY A 433 4.19 30.31 -1.08
C GLY A 433 4.93 28.97 -1.22
N ARG A 434 4.71 28.25 -2.31
CA ARG A 434 5.32 26.93 -2.57
C ARG A 434 6.85 27.00 -2.74
N LEU A 435 7.39 28.12 -3.22
CA LEU A 435 8.84 28.39 -3.32
C LEU A 435 9.48 28.41 -1.94
N GLU A 436 8.97 29.24 -1.03
CA GLU A 436 9.47 29.37 0.33
C GLU A 436 9.31 28.06 1.11
N MET A 437 8.20 27.35 0.90
CA MET A 437 8.01 26.00 1.42
C MET A 437 9.08 25.02 0.93
N ALA A 438 9.37 24.99 -0.38
CA ALA A 438 10.36 24.09 -0.96
C ALA A 438 11.77 24.39 -0.42
N GLU A 439 12.15 25.66 -0.32
CA GLU A 439 13.44 26.06 0.26
C GLU A 439 13.54 25.70 1.75
N ALA A 440 12.46 25.86 2.52
CA ALA A 440 12.41 25.47 3.93
C ALA A 440 12.55 23.94 4.13
N ILE A 441 12.02 23.14 3.20
CA ILE A 441 12.14 21.68 3.23
C ILE A 441 13.60 21.27 2.98
N VAL A 442 14.28 21.90 2.02
CA VAL A 442 15.64 21.48 1.62
C VAL A 442 16.76 22.27 2.31
N ASP A 443 16.43 23.20 3.21
CA ASP A 443 17.41 23.94 4.01
C ASP A 443 18.26 22.95 4.82
N PRO A 444 19.61 23.00 4.74
CA PRO A 444 20.50 22.20 5.59
C PRO A 444 20.25 22.32 7.10
N LYS A 445 19.61 23.40 7.56
CA LYS A 445 19.19 23.60 8.95
C LYS A 445 17.92 22.85 9.30
N ASN A 446 17.14 22.39 8.31
CA ASN A 446 16.00 21.52 8.55
C ASN A 446 16.51 20.14 8.98
N PRO A 447 16.26 19.73 10.24
CA PRO A 447 16.85 18.52 10.80
C PRO A 447 16.22 17.22 10.25
N LEU A 448 15.10 17.29 9.55
CA LEU A 448 14.29 16.11 9.22
C LEU A 448 14.55 15.57 7.81
N THR A 449 14.68 16.44 6.80
CA THR A 449 14.70 16.02 5.39
C THR A 449 15.82 15.03 5.09
N ALA A 450 17.04 15.29 5.58
CA ALA A 450 18.17 14.39 5.42
C ALA A 450 18.02 13.11 6.24
N ARG A 451 17.58 13.19 7.51
CA ARG A 451 17.36 12.02 8.38
C ARG A 451 16.34 11.06 7.79
N VAL A 452 15.20 11.58 7.31
CA VAL A 452 14.12 10.78 6.73
C VAL A 452 14.62 10.06 5.47
N TYR A 453 15.34 10.76 4.59
CA TYR A 453 15.86 10.15 3.37
C TYR A 453 16.93 9.07 3.66
N VAL A 454 17.89 9.37 4.56
CA VAL A 454 18.89 8.40 5.01
C VAL A 454 18.24 7.17 5.63
N ASN A 455 17.24 7.35 6.50
CA ASN A 455 16.53 6.26 7.15
C ASN A 455 15.81 5.36 6.13
N ARG A 456 15.23 5.94 5.08
CA ARG A 456 14.62 5.18 3.98
C ARG A 456 15.64 4.39 3.18
N LEU A 457 16.75 5.03 2.78
CA LEU A 457 17.84 4.36 2.06
C LEU A 457 18.41 3.20 2.87
N TRP A 458 18.64 3.43 4.17
CA TRP A 458 19.05 2.39 5.09
C TRP A 458 18.04 1.23 5.09
N GLY A 459 16.75 1.52 5.27
CA GLY A 459 15.72 0.48 5.24
C GLY A 459 15.65 -0.29 3.92
N TRP A 460 15.85 0.37 2.78
CA TRP A 460 15.84 -0.29 1.47
C TRP A 460 17.05 -1.19 1.24
N LEU A 461 18.24 -0.80 1.73
CA LEU A 461 19.49 -1.56 1.56
C LEU A 461 19.67 -2.63 2.63
N PHE A 462 19.35 -2.33 3.90
CA PHE A 462 19.57 -3.21 5.03
C PHE A 462 18.31 -4.02 5.42
N GLY A 463 17.16 -3.75 4.79
CA GLY A 463 15.90 -4.48 4.98
C GLY A 463 15.01 -3.95 6.10
N VAL A 464 15.58 -3.30 7.12
CA VAL A 464 14.84 -2.58 8.18
C VAL A 464 15.46 -1.20 8.41
N PRO A 465 14.64 -0.15 8.62
CA PRO A 465 15.15 1.20 8.86
C PRO A 465 15.80 1.34 10.25
N LEU A 466 16.55 2.43 10.46
CA LEU A 466 17.11 2.78 11.79
C LEU A 466 16.02 3.30 12.74
N VAL A 467 15.02 3.98 12.18
CA VAL A 467 13.79 4.44 12.84
C VAL A 467 12.63 3.66 12.23
N ASP A 468 11.93 2.88 13.05
CA ASP A 468 10.87 1.96 12.63
C ASP A 468 9.63 2.64 12.01
N THR A 469 9.53 3.96 12.14
CA THR A 469 8.50 4.81 11.55
C THR A 469 9.07 5.76 10.50
N PRO A 470 9.39 5.32 9.26
CA PRO A 470 10.04 6.15 8.24
C PRO A 470 9.32 7.44 7.84
N SER A 471 8.04 7.58 8.19
CA SER A 471 7.21 8.76 7.90
C SER A 471 6.65 9.45 9.14
N ASP A 472 7.13 9.10 10.33
CA ASP A 472 6.72 9.72 11.60
C ASP A 472 7.92 9.82 12.55
N PHE A 473 8.53 11.00 12.57
CA PHE A 473 9.60 11.43 13.46
C PHE A 473 9.03 12.38 14.54
N GLY A 474 7.72 12.30 14.79
CA GLY A 474 6.99 13.08 15.78
C GLY A 474 7.54 12.94 17.20
N VAL A 475 7.02 13.73 18.15
CA VAL A 475 7.45 13.72 19.56
C VAL A 475 7.21 12.39 20.28
N ARG A 476 6.42 11.49 19.67
CA ARG A 476 6.19 10.12 20.13
C ARG A 476 7.11 9.09 19.49
N CYS A 477 7.95 9.50 18.55
CA CYS A 477 8.96 8.64 17.95
C CYS A 477 10.09 8.38 18.94
N GLU A 478 10.34 7.12 19.27
CA GLU A 478 11.42 6.74 20.17
C GLU A 478 12.79 7.13 19.59
N VAL A 479 13.76 7.36 20.48
CA VAL A 479 15.15 7.58 20.07
C VAL A 479 15.68 6.27 19.46
N PRO A 480 16.15 6.27 18.20
CA PRO A 480 16.66 5.05 17.59
C PRO A 480 17.93 4.56 18.28
N VAL A 481 18.06 3.23 18.43
CA VAL A 481 19.24 2.60 19.08
C VAL A 481 20.56 3.04 18.44
N GLN A 482 20.53 3.24 17.12
CA GLN A 482 21.66 3.65 16.29
C GLN A 482 21.51 5.11 15.83
N GLN A 483 21.03 6.02 16.70
CA GLN A 483 20.87 7.45 16.36
C GLN A 483 22.17 8.07 15.83
N VAL A 484 23.33 7.73 16.40
CA VAL A 484 24.62 8.27 15.97
C VAL A 484 24.91 7.92 14.51
N VAL A 485 24.55 6.71 14.06
CA VAL A 485 24.69 6.29 12.66
C VAL A 485 23.77 7.13 11.76
N LEU A 486 22.51 7.29 12.14
CA LEU A 486 21.54 8.10 11.40
C LEU A 486 22.00 9.56 11.24
N ASP A 487 22.39 10.18 12.36
CA ASP A 487 22.76 11.60 12.40
C ASP A 487 24.09 11.84 11.68
N SER A 488 25.08 10.94 11.81
CA SER A 488 26.34 11.02 11.07
C SER A 488 26.09 10.90 9.56
N LEU A 489 25.32 9.91 9.13
CA LEU A 489 25.00 9.71 7.71
C LEU A 489 24.21 10.90 7.14
N ALA A 490 23.25 11.45 7.89
CA ALA A 490 22.48 12.62 7.46
C ALA A 490 23.33 13.88 7.38
N TRP A 491 24.22 14.10 8.36
CA TRP A 491 25.16 15.23 8.32
C TRP A 491 26.12 15.11 7.13
N ASP A 492 26.77 13.95 6.96
CA ASP A 492 27.70 13.70 5.86
C ASP A 492 27.02 13.81 4.50
N PHE A 493 25.78 13.32 4.37
CA PHE A 493 24.99 13.44 3.14
C PHE A 493 24.80 14.89 2.72
N ILE A 494 24.51 15.79 3.66
CA ILE A 494 24.41 17.24 3.40
C ILE A 494 25.78 17.79 2.97
N GLN A 495 26.86 17.44 3.68
CA GLN A 495 28.21 17.94 3.40
C GLN A 495 28.75 17.46 2.04
N GLN A 496 28.38 16.26 1.62
CA GLN A 496 28.76 15.66 0.33
C GLN A 496 27.85 16.11 -0.82
N GLY A 497 27.15 17.23 -0.66
CA GLY A 497 26.34 17.82 -1.72
C GLY A 497 25.08 17.02 -2.04
N TRP A 498 24.53 16.30 -1.07
CA TRP A 498 23.27 15.55 -1.21
C TRP A 498 23.31 14.45 -2.29
N SER A 499 24.49 13.86 -2.54
CA SER A 499 24.68 12.77 -3.51
C SER A 499 24.08 11.45 -2.99
N THR A 500 23.14 10.90 -3.74
CA THR A 500 22.50 9.62 -3.39
C THR A 500 23.47 8.48 -3.64
N LYS A 501 24.22 8.50 -4.75
CA LYS A 501 25.18 7.45 -5.06
C LYS A 501 26.31 7.38 -4.03
N GLN A 502 26.85 8.51 -3.57
CA GLN A 502 27.89 8.50 -2.53
C GLN A 502 27.38 7.94 -1.20
N LEU A 503 26.16 8.32 -0.80
CA LEU A 503 25.53 7.80 0.41
C LEU A 503 25.30 6.29 0.33
N VAL A 504 24.73 5.81 -0.78
CA VAL A 504 24.51 4.38 -1.05
C VAL A 504 25.84 3.63 -1.08
N ARG A 505 26.85 4.16 -1.79
CA ARG A 505 28.20 3.59 -1.86
C ARG A 505 28.78 3.37 -0.47
N ARG A 506 28.74 4.39 0.39
CA ARG A 506 29.25 4.29 1.76
C ARG A 506 28.52 3.24 2.58
N MET A 507 27.19 3.21 2.49
CA MET A 507 26.35 2.22 3.18
C MET A 507 26.70 0.79 2.78
N VAL A 508 26.79 0.47 1.48
CA VAL A 508 27.04 -0.90 1.02
C VAL A 508 28.49 -1.34 1.22
N LEU A 509 29.45 -0.41 1.28
CA LEU A 509 30.85 -0.72 1.59
C LEU A 509 31.11 -0.99 3.09
N SER A 510 30.17 -0.61 3.97
CA SER A 510 30.31 -0.82 5.41
C SER A 510 30.45 -2.29 5.78
N ARG A 511 31.19 -2.57 6.85
CA ARG A 511 31.26 -3.92 7.44
C ARG A 511 29.87 -4.37 7.86
N ALA A 512 29.06 -3.48 8.43
CA ALA A 512 27.68 -3.77 8.84
C ALA A 512 26.85 -4.36 7.70
N TYR A 513 26.95 -3.80 6.49
CA TYR A 513 26.26 -4.32 5.30
C TYR A 513 26.83 -5.64 4.81
N ARG A 514 28.15 -5.85 4.91
CA ARG A 514 28.85 -7.03 4.34
C ARG A 514 28.79 -8.29 5.22
N GLN A 515 28.18 -8.24 6.40
CA GLN A 515 28.06 -9.40 7.28
C GLN A 515 27.29 -10.56 6.64
N GLN A 516 27.56 -11.79 7.08
CA GLN A 516 26.68 -12.93 6.84
C GLN A 516 25.36 -12.79 7.62
N SER A 517 24.32 -13.47 7.15
CA SER A 517 22.97 -13.45 7.76
C SER A 517 22.72 -14.60 8.74
N TYR A 518 23.73 -15.45 8.98
CA TYR A 518 23.64 -16.64 9.80
C TYR A 518 23.20 -16.35 11.24
N HIS A 519 22.46 -17.31 11.80
CA HIS A 519 22.00 -17.22 13.17
C HIS A 519 23.17 -17.47 14.14
N ARG A 520 23.24 -16.63 15.18
CA ARG A 520 24.17 -16.75 16.30
C ARG A 520 23.36 -16.75 17.60
N GLU A 521 23.48 -17.84 18.36
CA GLU A 521 22.67 -18.05 19.57
C GLU A 521 22.97 -17.03 20.67
N ASP A 522 24.25 -16.68 20.85
CA ASP A 522 24.73 -15.68 21.81
C ASP A 522 24.13 -14.28 21.53
N ALA A 523 24.14 -13.85 20.28
CA ALA A 523 23.64 -12.55 19.88
C ALA A 523 22.11 -12.50 19.86
N PHE A 524 21.45 -13.58 19.41
CA PHE A 524 19.99 -13.67 19.39
C PHE A 524 19.37 -13.62 20.79
N ALA A 525 20.04 -14.19 21.80
CA ALA A 525 19.57 -14.12 23.19
C ALA A 525 19.55 -12.69 23.75
N ILE A 526 20.40 -11.79 23.24
CA ILE A 526 20.53 -10.40 23.70
C ILE A 526 19.73 -9.42 22.82
N ASP A 527 19.74 -9.63 21.51
CA ASP A 527 19.12 -8.77 20.51
C ASP A 527 18.43 -9.61 19.41
N PRO A 528 17.26 -10.22 19.73
CA PRO A 528 16.57 -11.13 18.81
C PRO A 528 16.09 -10.42 17.53
N GLU A 529 15.77 -9.13 17.63
CA GLU A 529 15.30 -8.28 16.53
C GLU A 529 16.46 -7.71 15.68
N ASN A 530 17.71 -7.96 16.07
CA ASN A 530 18.91 -7.47 15.39
C ASN A 530 18.94 -5.93 15.25
N ARG A 531 18.46 -5.19 16.27
CA ARG A 531 18.46 -3.71 16.29
C ARG A 531 19.87 -3.13 16.48
N LEU A 532 20.81 -3.93 16.99
CA LEU A 532 22.23 -3.60 17.11
C LEU A 532 23.02 -3.91 15.85
N TRP A 533 22.43 -4.56 14.83
CA TRP A 533 23.09 -4.93 13.57
C TRP A 533 24.28 -5.87 13.73
N TRP A 534 24.15 -6.89 14.58
CA TRP A 534 25.18 -7.94 14.76
C TRP A 534 25.26 -8.93 13.59
N ARG A 535 24.31 -8.89 12.63
CA ARG A 535 24.33 -9.62 11.37
C ARG A 535 23.57 -8.86 10.26
N ALA A 536 23.71 -9.32 9.01
CA ALA A 536 22.85 -8.87 7.92
C ALA A 536 21.42 -9.45 8.05
N GLN A 537 20.41 -8.69 7.62
CA GLN A 537 19.03 -9.16 7.58
C GLN A 537 18.81 -10.08 6.38
N ARG A 538 18.04 -11.16 6.56
CA ARG A 538 17.59 -11.99 5.45
C ARG A 538 16.49 -11.24 4.71
N LYS A 539 16.68 -11.01 3.41
CA LYS A 539 15.73 -10.28 2.58
C LYS A 539 15.13 -11.17 1.52
N ARG A 540 13.82 -11.09 1.38
CA ARG A 540 13.12 -11.63 0.22
C ARG A 540 13.15 -10.60 -0.91
N MET A 541 13.20 -11.08 -2.16
CA MET A 541 12.96 -10.20 -3.30
C MET A 541 11.54 -9.62 -3.24
N ASP A 542 11.42 -8.32 -3.50
CA ASP A 542 10.11 -7.71 -3.75
C ASP A 542 9.52 -8.21 -5.07
N PHE A 543 8.23 -7.97 -5.29
CA PHE A 543 7.51 -8.41 -6.49
C PHE A 543 8.24 -8.05 -7.78
N GLU A 544 8.73 -6.81 -7.86
CA GLU A 544 9.41 -6.29 -9.04
C GLU A 544 10.69 -7.04 -9.32
N SER A 545 11.55 -7.22 -8.31
CA SER A 545 12.81 -7.95 -8.45
C SER A 545 12.57 -9.43 -8.72
N LEU A 546 11.55 -10.05 -8.11
CA LEU A 546 11.20 -11.45 -8.33
C LEU A 546 10.72 -11.69 -9.77
N ARG A 547 9.80 -10.87 -10.28
CA ARG A 547 9.32 -10.99 -11.66
C ARG A 547 10.43 -10.72 -12.67
N ASP A 548 11.27 -9.72 -12.41
CA ASP A 548 12.40 -9.41 -13.28
C ASP A 548 13.45 -10.54 -13.25
N ALA A 549 13.67 -11.18 -12.10
CA ALA A 549 14.52 -12.36 -11.96
C ALA A 549 13.96 -13.56 -12.74
N LEU A 550 12.64 -13.80 -12.74
CA LEU A 550 12.00 -14.84 -13.56
C LEU A 550 12.24 -14.60 -15.06
N LEU A 551 12.05 -13.35 -15.51
CA LEU A 551 12.30 -12.95 -16.90
C LEU A 551 13.78 -13.10 -17.26
N LEU A 552 14.70 -12.74 -16.36
CA LEU A 552 16.13 -12.87 -16.59
C LEU A 552 16.57 -14.33 -16.65
N ALA A 553 16.15 -15.15 -15.67
CA ALA A 553 16.45 -16.58 -15.60
C ALA A 553 15.91 -17.35 -16.81
N THR A 554 14.80 -16.91 -17.39
CA THR A 554 14.25 -17.51 -18.62
C THR A 554 14.78 -16.83 -19.90
N GLY A 555 15.63 -15.81 -19.78
CA GLY A 555 16.23 -15.02 -20.87
C GLY A 555 15.21 -14.31 -21.75
N GLN A 556 14.12 -13.87 -21.14
CA GLN A 556 13.06 -13.11 -21.79
C GLN A 556 13.09 -11.63 -21.43
N LEU A 557 13.89 -11.22 -20.44
CA LEU A 557 13.93 -9.83 -19.98
C LEU A 557 14.34 -8.87 -21.10
N ASP A 558 13.52 -7.84 -21.33
CA ASP A 558 13.88 -6.67 -22.12
C ASP A 558 14.50 -5.60 -21.19
N PRO A 559 15.81 -5.30 -21.32
CA PRO A 559 16.50 -4.35 -20.46
C PRO A 559 16.33 -2.89 -20.90
N ALA A 560 15.50 -2.58 -21.90
CA ALA A 560 15.31 -1.21 -22.37
C ALA A 560 14.78 -0.27 -21.26
N VAL A 561 15.44 0.88 -21.12
CA VAL A 561 15.14 1.88 -20.09
C VAL A 561 14.24 2.99 -20.64
N GLY A 562 13.21 3.37 -19.88
CA GLY A 562 12.27 4.45 -20.19
C GLY A 562 11.10 4.05 -21.11
N GLY A 563 10.23 4.99 -21.47
CA GLY A 563 9.12 4.78 -22.39
C GLY A 563 7.80 4.38 -21.74
N PRO A 564 6.70 4.22 -22.49
CA PRO A 564 5.36 4.05 -21.92
C PRO A 564 5.20 2.85 -20.98
N SER A 565 4.27 2.97 -20.02
CA SER A 565 3.87 1.89 -19.12
C SER A 565 3.17 0.76 -19.89
N VAL A 566 3.32 -0.48 -19.43
CA VAL A 566 2.76 -1.69 -20.06
C VAL A 566 1.96 -2.54 -19.08
N LYS A 567 0.90 -3.18 -19.55
CA LYS A 567 0.05 -4.03 -18.71
C LYS A 567 0.65 -5.42 -18.53
N ILE A 568 1.49 -5.58 -17.51
CA ILE A 568 2.28 -6.80 -17.29
C ILE A 568 1.46 -8.06 -16.92
N THR A 569 0.17 -7.91 -16.64
CA THR A 569 -0.75 -9.00 -16.27
C THR A 569 -1.64 -9.48 -17.42
N GLU A 570 -1.56 -8.83 -18.58
CA GLU A 570 -2.35 -9.19 -19.77
C GLU A 570 -1.47 -10.00 -20.75
N SER A 571 -2.04 -11.05 -21.34
CA SER A 571 -1.36 -11.86 -22.36
C SER A 571 -1.53 -11.24 -23.76
N PRO A 572 -0.50 -11.18 -24.62
CA PRO A 572 0.86 -11.72 -24.41
C PRO A 572 1.63 -10.94 -23.34
N PHE A 573 2.24 -11.65 -22.38
CA PHE A 573 2.87 -11.04 -21.21
C PHE A 573 4.09 -10.19 -21.61
N PRO A 574 4.10 -8.87 -21.31
CA PRO A 574 5.22 -8.00 -21.63
C PRO A 574 6.54 -8.44 -20.98
N LYS A 575 7.62 -8.36 -21.73
CA LYS A 575 8.98 -8.75 -21.33
C LYS A 575 9.77 -7.67 -20.60
N ARG A 576 9.21 -6.47 -20.50
CA ARG A 576 9.84 -5.32 -19.84
C ARG A 576 9.98 -5.55 -18.33
N ARG A 577 10.97 -4.86 -17.76
CA ARG A 577 11.12 -4.73 -16.30
C ARG A 577 9.82 -4.27 -15.64
N THR A 578 9.58 -4.76 -14.45
CA THR A 578 8.33 -4.57 -13.70
C THR A 578 8.14 -3.12 -13.25
N VAL A 579 9.20 -2.31 -13.19
CA VAL A 579 9.11 -0.85 -12.96
C VAL A 579 8.30 -0.12 -14.04
N TYR A 580 8.15 -0.70 -15.23
CA TYR A 580 7.33 -0.18 -16.33
C TYR A 580 5.89 -0.68 -16.31
N ALA A 581 5.46 -1.37 -15.25
CA ALA A 581 4.10 -1.81 -15.11
C ALA A 581 3.13 -0.62 -15.12
N TYR A 582 2.05 -0.75 -15.86
CA TYR A 582 0.90 0.14 -15.79
C TYR A 582 0.16 -0.07 -14.46
N ILE A 583 0.00 0.99 -13.68
CA ILE A 583 -0.59 0.98 -12.35
C ILE A 583 -1.98 1.63 -12.38
N ASP A 584 -3.02 0.79 -12.42
CA ASP A 584 -4.41 1.21 -12.21
C ASP A 584 -4.66 1.38 -10.70
N ARG A 585 -4.88 2.61 -10.25
CA ARG A 585 -5.16 2.94 -8.84
C ARG A 585 -6.46 2.30 -8.34
N GLN A 586 -7.47 2.19 -9.20
CA GLN A 586 -8.79 1.65 -8.82
C GLN A 586 -8.81 0.12 -8.84
N ASN A 587 -8.19 -0.48 -9.85
CA ASN A 587 -8.26 -1.91 -10.12
C ASN A 587 -6.89 -2.56 -10.11
N LEU A 588 -6.13 -2.36 -9.03
CA LEU A 588 -4.81 -2.96 -8.88
C LEU A 588 -4.93 -4.50 -9.04
N PRO A 589 -4.22 -5.13 -10.00
CA PRO A 589 -4.43 -6.54 -10.29
C PRO A 589 -4.09 -7.44 -9.09
N GLN A 590 -4.78 -8.57 -8.96
CA GLN A 590 -4.61 -9.48 -7.83
C GLN A 590 -3.16 -9.98 -7.66
N LEU A 591 -2.41 -10.09 -8.77
CA LEU A 591 -1.00 -10.45 -8.75
C LEU A 591 -0.17 -9.49 -7.89
N PHE A 592 -0.34 -8.18 -8.07
CA PHE A 592 0.38 -7.15 -7.31
C PHE A 592 0.06 -7.24 -5.81
N ARG A 593 -1.23 -7.40 -5.48
CA ARG A 593 -1.69 -7.54 -4.08
C ARG A 593 -1.14 -8.80 -3.41
N THR A 594 -0.96 -9.87 -4.17
CA THR A 594 -0.45 -11.16 -3.64
C THR A 594 1.02 -11.05 -3.22
N PHE A 595 1.79 -10.15 -3.83
CA PHE A 595 3.21 -9.94 -3.55
C PHE A 595 3.47 -8.56 -2.90
N ASP A 596 2.55 -8.13 -2.03
CA ASP A 596 2.70 -6.96 -1.17
C ASP A 596 3.06 -5.66 -1.89
N PHE A 597 2.62 -5.48 -3.13
CA PHE A 597 2.86 -4.25 -3.87
C PHE A 597 2.23 -3.04 -3.14
N ALA A 598 2.91 -1.89 -3.18
CA ALA A 598 2.45 -0.68 -2.54
C ALA A 598 1.10 -0.21 -3.11
N SER A 599 0.14 0.11 -2.25
CA SER A 599 -1.10 0.75 -2.70
C SER A 599 -0.77 2.13 -3.26
N PRO A 600 -1.18 2.45 -4.51
CA PRO A 600 -0.96 3.77 -5.08
C PRO A 600 -1.90 4.83 -4.49
N ASP A 601 -2.87 4.47 -3.65
CA ASP A 601 -3.89 5.40 -3.14
C ASP A 601 -3.35 6.48 -2.20
N ALA A 602 -2.23 6.22 -1.51
CA ALA A 602 -1.61 7.14 -0.57
C ALA A 602 -0.10 6.90 -0.52
N HIS A 603 0.63 7.82 0.12
CA HIS A 603 2.04 7.63 0.45
C HIS A 603 2.26 6.34 1.27
N VAL A 604 3.19 5.49 0.83
CA VAL A 604 3.54 4.23 1.52
C VAL A 604 4.92 4.34 2.19
N PRO A 605 4.99 4.38 3.54
CA PRO A 605 6.26 4.45 4.28
C PRO A 605 7.11 3.18 4.13
N THR A 606 6.44 2.03 4.18
CA THR A 606 7.02 0.68 4.20
C THR A 606 5.96 -0.29 3.71
N ARG A 607 6.36 -1.26 2.87
CA ARG A 607 5.45 -2.31 2.42
C ARG A 607 5.35 -3.40 3.49
N PRO A 608 4.19 -4.05 3.66
CA PRO A 608 4.15 -5.29 4.40
C PRO A 608 5.03 -6.34 3.70
N GLN A 609 5.56 -7.29 4.47
CA GLN A 609 6.23 -8.47 3.92
C GLN A 609 5.49 -9.70 4.41
N THR A 610 4.75 -10.33 3.52
CA THR A 610 3.96 -11.53 3.83
C THR A 610 4.57 -12.75 3.15
N THR A 611 4.59 -13.87 3.87
CA THR A 611 4.96 -15.18 3.32
C THR A 611 3.74 -16.06 3.37
N VAL A 612 2.99 -16.10 2.27
CA VAL A 612 1.70 -16.79 2.20
C VAL A 612 1.70 -17.86 1.11
N PRO A 613 0.99 -19.00 1.30
CA PRO A 613 0.98 -20.09 0.33
C PRO A 613 0.58 -19.67 -1.09
N GLN A 614 -0.28 -18.64 -1.22
CA GLN A 614 -0.74 -18.11 -2.49
C GLN A 614 0.40 -17.64 -3.39
N GLN A 615 1.48 -17.09 -2.83
CA GLN A 615 2.64 -16.64 -3.60
C GLN A 615 3.37 -17.82 -4.25
N GLY A 616 3.55 -18.93 -3.50
CA GLY A 616 4.09 -20.18 -4.07
C GLY A 616 3.17 -20.77 -5.14
N LEU A 617 1.86 -20.77 -4.90
CA LEU A 617 0.87 -21.25 -5.88
C LEU A 617 0.88 -20.43 -7.17
N VAL A 618 1.18 -19.13 -7.12
CA VAL A 618 1.36 -18.30 -8.33
C VAL A 618 2.59 -18.74 -9.11
N LEU A 619 3.73 -18.99 -8.45
CA LEU A 619 4.94 -19.47 -9.11
C LEU A 619 4.75 -20.87 -9.72
N MET A 620 3.90 -21.70 -9.12
CA MET A 620 3.60 -23.05 -9.62
C MET A 620 2.60 -23.07 -10.79
N ASN A 621 1.57 -22.21 -10.77
CA ASN A 621 0.38 -22.41 -11.60
C ASN A 621 -0.01 -21.21 -12.47
N SER A 622 0.66 -20.06 -12.36
CA SER A 622 0.25 -18.90 -13.16
C SER A 622 0.67 -19.03 -14.61
N ASP A 623 -0.23 -18.65 -15.53
CA ASP A 623 0.05 -18.60 -16.97
C ASP A 623 1.33 -17.79 -17.28
N LEU A 624 1.58 -16.74 -16.49
CA LEU A 624 2.81 -15.94 -16.58
C LEU A 624 4.05 -16.81 -16.42
N VAL A 625 4.18 -17.54 -15.30
CA VAL A 625 5.37 -18.37 -15.05
C VAL A 625 5.43 -19.56 -16.00
N LEU A 626 4.30 -20.23 -16.25
CA LEU A 626 4.23 -21.38 -17.16
C LEU A 626 4.65 -21.00 -18.58
N SER A 627 4.24 -19.83 -19.07
CA SER A 627 4.67 -19.32 -20.40
C SER A 627 6.17 -19.03 -20.48
N MET A 628 6.84 -18.81 -19.35
CA MET A 628 8.28 -18.53 -19.30
C MET A 628 9.15 -19.80 -19.32
N LEU A 629 8.61 -20.92 -18.81
CA LEU A 629 9.34 -22.16 -18.62
C LEU A 629 9.68 -22.90 -19.92
N GLY A 630 8.83 -22.78 -20.96
CA GLY A 630 9.03 -23.53 -22.21
C GLY A 630 10.38 -23.27 -22.87
N THR A 631 10.77 -22.00 -22.98
CA THR A 631 12.05 -21.61 -23.60
C THR A 631 13.26 -22.17 -22.84
N VAL A 632 13.23 -22.13 -21.50
CA VAL A 632 14.39 -22.56 -20.69
C VAL A 632 14.50 -24.08 -20.64
N GLY A 633 13.37 -24.80 -20.58
CA GLY A 633 13.33 -26.26 -20.63
C GLY A 633 13.86 -26.80 -21.95
N GLN A 634 13.39 -26.27 -23.09
CA GLN A 634 13.84 -26.68 -24.43
C GLN A 634 15.33 -26.42 -24.66
N GLN A 635 15.85 -25.29 -24.17
CA GLN A 635 17.28 -24.98 -24.26
C GLN A 635 18.14 -25.96 -23.46
N ALA A 636 17.72 -26.31 -22.24
CA ALA A 636 18.43 -27.28 -21.42
C ALA A 636 18.38 -28.69 -22.02
N GLU A 637 17.22 -29.10 -22.53
CA GLU A 637 17.03 -30.39 -23.20
C GLU A 637 18.00 -30.57 -24.40
N GLY A 638 18.15 -29.55 -25.23
CA GLY A 638 19.04 -29.57 -26.40
C GLY A 638 20.52 -29.76 -26.08
N LEU A 639 20.94 -29.56 -24.82
CA LEU A 639 22.33 -29.77 -24.37
C LEU A 639 22.59 -31.18 -23.83
N GLY A 640 21.55 -32.01 -23.65
CA GLY A 640 21.63 -33.33 -23.02
C GLY A 640 21.68 -33.26 -21.48
N SER A 641 21.49 -34.41 -20.81
CA SER A 641 21.21 -34.46 -19.36
C SER A 641 22.25 -33.73 -18.48
N ASP A 642 23.54 -34.03 -18.66
CA ASP A 642 24.59 -33.49 -17.77
C ASP A 642 24.80 -31.98 -17.95
N ALA A 643 25.05 -31.55 -19.19
CA ALA A 643 25.29 -30.15 -19.54
C ALA A 643 24.01 -29.30 -19.42
N GLY A 644 22.83 -29.87 -19.67
CA GLY A 644 21.54 -29.22 -19.51
C GLY A 644 21.24 -28.90 -18.05
N ILE A 645 21.55 -29.81 -17.11
CA ILE A 645 21.40 -29.55 -15.67
C ILE A 645 22.32 -28.40 -15.23
N ASP A 646 23.60 -28.44 -15.63
CA ASP A 646 24.55 -27.38 -15.28
C ASP A 646 24.07 -26.03 -15.85
N ALA A 647 23.59 -26.00 -17.09
CA ALA A 647 23.04 -24.81 -17.73
C ALA A 647 21.81 -24.24 -16.97
N LEU A 648 20.90 -25.11 -16.48
CA LEU A 648 19.76 -24.67 -15.66
C LEU A 648 20.24 -24.01 -14.35
N PHE A 649 21.19 -24.63 -13.67
CA PHE A 649 21.75 -24.12 -12.42
C PHE A 649 22.50 -22.80 -12.61
N HIS A 650 23.30 -22.68 -13.68
CA HIS A 650 23.98 -21.43 -14.05
C HIS A 650 22.98 -20.32 -14.37
N ARG A 651 21.87 -20.63 -15.02
CA ARG A 651 20.92 -19.60 -15.45
C ARG A 651 19.95 -19.18 -14.35
N VAL A 652 19.48 -20.11 -13.52
CA VAL A 652 18.49 -19.85 -12.48
C VAL A 652 19.14 -19.44 -11.16
N LEU A 653 20.18 -20.17 -10.73
CA LEU A 653 20.82 -19.95 -9.43
C LEU A 653 22.21 -19.31 -9.54
N ALA A 654 22.74 -19.14 -10.74
CA ALA A 654 24.06 -18.57 -10.98
C ALA A 654 25.20 -19.30 -10.23
N ARG A 655 25.12 -20.62 -10.06
CA ARG A 655 26.22 -21.52 -9.61
C ARG A 655 26.11 -22.85 -10.31
N SER A 656 27.17 -23.64 -10.28
CA SER A 656 27.08 -25.07 -10.57
C SER A 656 26.28 -25.82 -9.49
N PRO A 657 25.59 -26.91 -9.85
CA PRO A 657 24.95 -27.80 -8.88
C PRO A 657 26.01 -28.52 -8.03
N SER A 658 25.67 -28.81 -6.79
CA SER A 658 26.43 -29.79 -6.01
C SER A 658 26.27 -31.20 -6.60
N PRO A 659 27.17 -32.16 -6.29
CA PRO A 659 27.03 -33.54 -6.75
C PRO A 659 25.68 -34.17 -6.37
N GLN A 660 25.15 -33.83 -5.19
CA GLN A 660 23.86 -34.32 -4.72
C GLN A 660 22.68 -33.71 -5.48
N GLU A 661 22.70 -32.40 -5.71
CA GLU A 661 21.66 -31.74 -6.51
C GLU A 661 21.66 -32.25 -7.95
N LYS A 662 22.85 -32.46 -8.54
CA LYS A 662 22.97 -33.03 -9.88
C LYS A 662 22.40 -34.44 -9.96
N ALA A 663 22.64 -35.27 -8.94
CA ALA A 663 22.03 -36.58 -8.82
C ALA A 663 20.49 -36.52 -8.74
N TRP A 664 19.93 -35.63 -7.91
CA TRP A 664 18.47 -35.44 -7.82
C TRP A 664 17.87 -34.98 -9.14
N MET A 665 18.53 -34.07 -9.86
CA MET A 665 18.04 -33.62 -11.17
C MET A 665 18.08 -34.75 -12.21
N LEU A 666 19.13 -35.59 -12.21
CA LEU A 666 19.19 -36.76 -13.08
C LEU A 666 18.07 -37.76 -12.76
N GLU A 667 17.79 -38.00 -11.47
CA GLU A 667 16.66 -38.84 -11.05
C GLU A 667 15.33 -38.27 -11.56
N ILE A 668 15.10 -36.96 -11.46
CA ILE A 668 13.89 -36.31 -11.98
C ILE A 668 13.78 -36.50 -13.49
N LEU A 669 14.86 -36.27 -14.25
CA LEU A 669 14.88 -36.43 -15.70
C LEU A 669 14.64 -37.89 -16.14
N GLN A 670 14.97 -38.87 -15.28
CA GLN A 670 14.77 -40.30 -15.54
C GLN A 670 13.42 -40.84 -15.04
N ALA A 671 12.84 -40.23 -14.01
CA ALA A 671 11.64 -40.72 -13.32
C ALA A 671 10.35 -40.58 -14.16
N THR A 672 10.32 -39.69 -15.15
CA THR A 672 9.10 -39.35 -15.90
C THR A 672 9.13 -39.88 -17.35
N GLY A 673 9.31 -41.18 -17.49
CA GLY A 673 8.80 -41.92 -18.66
C GLY A 673 7.26 -41.97 -18.69
N ASP A 674 6.59 -41.67 -17.58
CA ASP A 674 5.16 -41.35 -17.53
C ASP A 674 4.99 -39.83 -17.65
N GLN A 675 4.33 -39.40 -18.72
CA GLN A 675 3.77 -38.05 -18.77
C GLN A 675 2.93 -37.84 -17.51
N GLY A 676 3.02 -36.66 -16.90
CA GLY A 676 2.18 -36.33 -15.75
C GLY A 676 0.71 -36.67 -16.04
N PRO A 677 -0.11 -36.98 -15.01
CA PRO A 677 -1.46 -37.49 -15.23
C PRO A 677 -2.16 -36.62 -16.27
N ASP A 678 -2.63 -37.25 -17.35
CA ASP A 678 -3.47 -36.58 -18.34
C ASP A 678 -4.51 -35.78 -17.56
N LEU A 679 -4.40 -34.45 -17.63
CA LEU A 679 -5.43 -33.60 -17.06
C LEU A 679 -6.72 -34.09 -17.70
N PRO A 680 -7.76 -34.45 -16.94
CA PRO A 680 -8.94 -35.07 -17.50
C PRO A 680 -9.43 -34.16 -18.63
N GLU A 681 -9.43 -34.73 -19.84
CA GLU A 681 -9.80 -34.02 -21.06
C GLU A 681 -11.08 -33.24 -20.79
N SER A 682 -11.11 -31.99 -21.24
CA SER A 682 -12.34 -31.21 -21.13
C SER A 682 -13.46 -31.99 -21.79
N ARG A 683 -14.54 -32.28 -21.05
CA ARG A 683 -15.77 -32.76 -21.67
C ARG A 683 -16.38 -31.69 -22.58
N TRP A 684 -15.97 -30.44 -22.44
CA TRP A 684 -16.41 -29.31 -23.25
C TRP A 684 -15.43 -28.99 -24.38
N THR A 685 -15.97 -28.84 -25.60
CA THR A 685 -15.30 -28.23 -26.75
C THR A 685 -16.13 -27.04 -27.25
N TYR A 686 -15.44 -26.03 -27.79
CA TYR A 686 -16.03 -24.75 -28.19
C TYR A 686 -15.72 -24.51 -29.65
N GLY A 687 -16.74 -24.28 -30.47
CA GLY A 687 -16.58 -24.29 -31.91
C GLY A 687 -17.65 -23.52 -32.65
N THR A 688 -17.54 -23.56 -33.97
CA THR A 688 -18.62 -23.21 -34.89
C THR A 688 -19.10 -24.45 -35.64
N ALA A 689 -20.34 -24.44 -36.08
CA ALA A 689 -20.89 -25.48 -36.94
C ALA A 689 -21.98 -24.91 -37.86
N THR A 690 -22.37 -25.72 -38.85
CA THR A 690 -23.58 -25.46 -39.62
C THR A 690 -24.78 -26.05 -38.92
N TRP A 691 -25.75 -25.20 -38.59
CA TRP A 691 -27.05 -25.64 -38.11
C TRP A 691 -27.99 -25.85 -39.29
N ASP A 692 -28.44 -27.10 -39.49
CA ASP A 692 -29.44 -27.44 -40.50
C ASP A 692 -30.85 -27.36 -39.89
N PRO A 693 -31.66 -26.34 -40.23
CA PRO A 693 -32.99 -26.19 -39.66
C PRO A 693 -34.01 -27.22 -40.17
N GLU A 694 -33.77 -27.87 -41.32
CA GLU A 694 -34.68 -28.87 -41.89
C GLU A 694 -34.50 -30.22 -41.21
N THR A 695 -33.25 -30.64 -41.00
CA THR A 695 -32.93 -31.94 -40.38
C THR A 695 -32.75 -31.84 -38.86
N GLY A 696 -32.54 -30.65 -38.33
CA GLY A 696 -32.22 -30.43 -36.92
C GLY A 696 -30.82 -30.92 -36.52
N ALA A 697 -29.91 -31.01 -37.49
CA ALA A 697 -28.57 -31.54 -37.30
C ALA A 697 -27.49 -30.44 -37.18
N VAL A 698 -26.45 -30.74 -36.41
CA VAL A 698 -25.21 -29.97 -36.30
C VAL A 698 -24.19 -30.60 -37.24
N VAL A 699 -23.85 -29.91 -38.33
CA VAL A 699 -22.99 -30.43 -39.39
C VAL A 699 -21.64 -29.72 -39.36
N GLY A 700 -20.56 -30.49 -39.45
CA GLY A 700 -19.22 -29.96 -39.66
C GLY A 700 -18.69 -29.10 -38.50
N PHE A 701 -18.94 -29.51 -37.25
CA PHE A 701 -18.40 -28.83 -36.07
C PHE A 701 -16.87 -28.67 -36.17
N LYS A 702 -16.41 -27.43 -36.04
CA LYS A 702 -14.99 -27.04 -36.05
C LYS A 702 -14.68 -26.29 -34.76
N PRO A 703 -13.71 -26.76 -33.95
CA PRO A 703 -13.25 -26.02 -32.79
C PRO A 703 -12.77 -24.61 -33.17
N LEU A 704 -13.06 -23.64 -32.30
CA LEU A 704 -12.53 -22.29 -32.43
C LEU A 704 -11.02 -22.34 -32.16
N PRO A 705 -10.18 -21.75 -33.03
CA PRO A 705 -8.76 -22.04 -33.03
C PRO A 705 -7.97 -21.32 -31.93
N ARG A 706 -8.57 -20.36 -31.22
CA ARG A 706 -7.83 -19.48 -30.31
C ARG A 706 -8.61 -19.07 -29.07
N PHE A 707 -7.94 -19.08 -27.93
CA PHE A 707 -8.45 -18.49 -26.68
C PHE A 707 -7.78 -17.15 -26.38
N HIS A 708 -8.54 -16.06 -26.39
CA HIS A 708 -8.05 -14.70 -26.14
C HIS A 708 -9.08 -13.89 -25.33
N GLN A 709 -8.63 -13.04 -24.40
CA GLN A 709 -9.51 -12.22 -23.54
C GLN A 709 -10.68 -12.99 -22.89
N LYS A 710 -10.41 -14.20 -22.38
CA LYS A 710 -11.40 -15.11 -21.78
C LYS A 710 -12.52 -15.54 -22.75
N ARG A 711 -12.22 -15.60 -24.05
CA ARG A 711 -13.12 -16.03 -25.11
C ARG A 711 -12.42 -16.99 -26.06
N TRP A 712 -13.15 -17.98 -26.54
CA TRP A 712 -12.80 -18.73 -27.74
C TRP A 712 -13.27 -17.93 -28.95
N GLN A 713 -12.39 -17.67 -29.92
CA GLN A 713 -12.67 -16.84 -31.09
C GLN A 713 -11.83 -17.28 -32.30
N GLY A 714 -11.98 -16.57 -33.42
CA GLY A 714 -11.13 -16.72 -34.61
C GLY A 714 -9.65 -16.40 -34.38
N MET A 715 -8.86 -16.40 -35.46
CA MET A 715 -7.40 -16.26 -35.35
C MET A 715 -6.97 -14.84 -34.97
N GLN A 716 -7.75 -13.82 -35.30
CA GLN A 716 -7.41 -12.43 -35.04
C GLN A 716 -7.61 -12.01 -33.57
N ASP A 717 -6.86 -11.00 -33.13
CA ASP A 717 -7.01 -10.38 -31.79
C ASP A 717 -8.32 -9.60 -31.68
N GLU A 718 -8.63 -8.81 -32.71
CA GLU A 718 -9.81 -7.97 -32.80
C GLU A 718 -10.94 -8.67 -33.58
N LEU A 719 -12.18 -8.42 -33.16
CA LEU A 719 -13.38 -8.81 -33.90
C LEU A 719 -13.86 -7.62 -34.74
N PRO A 720 -14.41 -7.85 -35.94
CA PRO A 720 -14.71 -9.15 -36.53
C PRO A 720 -13.49 -9.88 -37.13
N ASP A 721 -13.47 -11.20 -37.00
CA ASP A 721 -12.49 -12.06 -37.67
C ASP A 721 -12.86 -12.18 -39.17
N PRO A 722 -11.89 -12.11 -40.11
CA PRO A 722 -12.19 -12.20 -41.54
C PRO A 722 -12.91 -13.48 -41.99
N ALA A 723 -12.73 -14.59 -41.26
CA ALA A 723 -13.28 -15.90 -41.60
C ALA A 723 -14.52 -16.27 -40.75
N LEU A 724 -14.60 -15.77 -39.52
CA LEU A 724 -15.66 -16.12 -38.56
C LEU A 724 -16.53 -14.93 -38.11
N ASP A 725 -16.28 -13.74 -38.66
CA ASP A 725 -16.96 -12.48 -38.34
C ASP A 725 -16.97 -12.23 -36.82
N TRP A 726 -18.14 -11.96 -36.22
CA TRP A 726 -18.28 -11.73 -34.78
C TRP A 726 -18.35 -13.01 -33.94
N ALA A 727 -18.15 -14.20 -34.52
CA ALA A 727 -18.34 -15.46 -33.78
C ALA A 727 -17.33 -15.62 -32.63
N PHE A 728 -17.84 -15.71 -31.40
CA PHE A 728 -17.04 -16.07 -30.23
C PHE A 728 -17.88 -16.74 -29.15
N LEU A 729 -17.21 -17.47 -28.25
CA LEU A 729 -17.80 -18.04 -27.04
C LEU A 729 -17.04 -17.55 -25.80
N SER A 730 -17.76 -17.16 -24.74
CA SER A 730 -17.21 -16.81 -23.43
C SER A 730 -17.73 -17.78 -22.37
N SER A 731 -17.33 -17.61 -21.09
CA SER A 731 -17.87 -18.42 -19.99
C SER A 731 -19.36 -18.19 -19.73
N THR A 732 -19.90 -17.02 -20.07
CA THR A 732 -21.29 -16.64 -19.80
C THR A 732 -22.19 -16.71 -21.02
N GLY A 733 -21.63 -16.64 -22.23
CA GLY A 733 -22.41 -16.71 -23.48
C GLY A 733 -21.53 -16.67 -24.72
N GLY A 734 -21.83 -15.76 -25.64
CA GLY A 734 -21.10 -15.61 -26.89
C GLY A 734 -21.77 -14.65 -27.86
N HIS A 735 -21.35 -14.73 -29.11
CA HIS A 735 -21.99 -14.06 -30.23
C HIS A 735 -21.93 -15.02 -31.44
N PRO A 736 -23.04 -15.27 -32.14
CA PRO A 736 -23.02 -16.08 -33.37
C PRO A 736 -22.35 -15.32 -34.52
N GLY A 737 -21.83 -16.03 -35.52
CA GLY A 737 -21.46 -15.40 -36.79
C GLY A 737 -22.69 -14.96 -37.58
N ARG A 738 -22.50 -14.13 -38.60
CA ARG A 738 -23.60 -13.67 -39.47
C ARG A 738 -24.21 -14.78 -40.31
N GLN A 739 -23.42 -15.78 -40.71
CA GLN A 739 -23.87 -16.86 -41.57
C GLN A 739 -24.31 -18.08 -40.74
N LEU A 740 -25.31 -18.83 -41.24
CA LEU A 740 -25.84 -20.04 -40.58
C LEU A 740 -24.84 -21.21 -40.52
N ASP A 741 -23.73 -21.14 -41.25
CA ASP A 741 -22.59 -22.06 -41.14
C ASP A 741 -21.53 -21.58 -40.13
N GLN A 742 -21.76 -20.44 -39.46
CA GLN A 742 -20.92 -19.84 -38.43
C GLN A 742 -21.65 -19.76 -37.07
N THR A 743 -22.63 -20.64 -36.83
CA THR A 743 -23.32 -20.72 -35.54
C THR A 743 -22.36 -21.19 -34.47
N VAL A 744 -22.42 -20.59 -33.29
CA VAL A 744 -21.52 -20.98 -32.20
C VAL A 744 -22.10 -22.15 -31.44
N VAL A 745 -21.24 -23.12 -31.13
CA VAL A 745 -21.62 -24.36 -30.48
C VAL A 745 -20.73 -24.60 -29.27
N ARG A 746 -21.36 -24.79 -28.11
CA ARG A 746 -20.70 -25.45 -26.96
C ARG A 746 -21.08 -26.91 -27.00
N ARG A 747 -20.09 -27.78 -27.14
CA ARG A 747 -20.27 -29.23 -27.25
C ARG A 747 -19.81 -29.90 -25.96
N TRP A 748 -20.66 -30.71 -25.36
CA TRP A 748 -20.31 -31.56 -24.23
C TRP A 748 -20.29 -33.03 -24.67
N THR A 749 -19.22 -33.76 -24.37
CA THR A 749 -19.04 -35.17 -24.76
C THR A 749 -19.09 -36.09 -23.54
N ALA A 750 -19.95 -37.10 -23.60
CA ALA A 750 -20.02 -38.15 -22.59
C ALA A 750 -18.75 -39.00 -22.62
N LYS A 751 -18.15 -39.26 -21.45
CA LYS A 751 -16.98 -40.15 -21.32
C LYS A 751 -17.35 -41.56 -20.83
N GLU A 752 -18.60 -41.72 -20.41
CA GLU A 752 -19.16 -42.93 -19.81
C GLU A 752 -20.65 -42.96 -20.15
N SER A 753 -21.26 -44.15 -20.11
CA SER A 753 -22.72 -44.29 -20.25
C SER A 753 -23.41 -43.58 -19.08
N VAL A 754 -24.35 -42.67 -19.35
CA VAL A 754 -24.90 -41.78 -18.33
C VAL A 754 -26.30 -41.26 -18.65
N ASP A 755 -27.17 -41.26 -17.64
CA ASP A 755 -28.47 -40.57 -17.67
C ASP A 755 -28.37 -39.18 -17.04
N LEU A 756 -28.89 -38.17 -17.74
CA LEU A 756 -28.67 -36.76 -17.45
C LEU A 756 -29.93 -35.91 -17.60
N ARG A 757 -29.91 -34.77 -16.93
CA ARG A 757 -30.83 -33.65 -17.13
C ARG A 757 -30.06 -32.37 -17.41
N ILE A 758 -30.68 -31.47 -18.17
CA ILE A 758 -30.15 -30.15 -18.49
C ILE A 758 -31.00 -29.09 -17.80
N ARG A 759 -30.33 -28.12 -17.17
CA ARG A 759 -30.93 -26.91 -16.60
C ARG A 759 -30.11 -25.70 -17.02
N GLY A 760 -30.74 -24.70 -17.61
CA GLY A 760 -30.06 -23.48 -18.02
C GLY A 760 -30.98 -22.29 -18.18
N LEU A 761 -30.38 -21.15 -18.51
CA LEU A 761 -31.09 -19.91 -18.81
C LEU A 761 -30.39 -19.26 -20.00
N VAL A 762 -31.13 -19.08 -21.10
CA VAL A 762 -30.67 -18.29 -22.25
C VAL A 762 -31.25 -16.89 -22.14
N ARG A 763 -30.47 -15.87 -22.49
CA ARG A 763 -30.85 -14.46 -22.47
C ARG A 763 -30.21 -13.70 -23.62
N HIS A 764 -31.00 -12.81 -24.24
CA HIS A 764 -30.52 -11.81 -25.16
C HIS A 764 -30.81 -10.42 -24.57
N PRO A 765 -29.81 -9.64 -24.13
CA PRO A 765 -30.03 -8.39 -23.41
C PRO A 765 -30.20 -7.16 -24.32
N ALA A 766 -29.82 -7.23 -25.60
CA ALA A 766 -29.91 -6.07 -26.48
C ALA A 766 -31.36 -5.78 -26.92
N GLU A 767 -31.71 -4.49 -26.97
CA GLU A 767 -33.00 -4.00 -27.48
C GLU A 767 -33.06 -3.98 -29.01
N LYS A 768 -31.90 -3.96 -29.68
CA LYS A 768 -31.72 -3.97 -31.13
C LYS A 768 -31.29 -5.38 -31.58
N GLY A 769 -31.49 -5.70 -32.86
CA GLY A 769 -31.26 -7.04 -33.43
C GLY A 769 -32.56 -7.83 -33.61
N ASN A 770 -32.44 -9.08 -34.06
CA ASN A 770 -33.57 -10.02 -34.20
C ASN A 770 -33.53 -11.13 -33.12
N GLY A 771 -32.52 -11.10 -32.26
CA GLY A 771 -32.35 -12.00 -31.13
C GLY A 771 -31.67 -13.30 -31.53
N VAL A 772 -31.42 -14.15 -30.54
CA VAL A 772 -30.76 -15.44 -30.79
C VAL A 772 -31.72 -16.59 -30.69
N ARG A 773 -31.45 -17.63 -31.47
CA ARG A 773 -32.04 -18.96 -31.30
C ARG A 773 -31.05 -19.87 -30.61
N ALA A 774 -31.47 -20.43 -29.49
CA ALA A 774 -30.73 -21.39 -28.70
C ALA A 774 -31.36 -22.78 -28.87
N THR A 775 -30.58 -23.76 -29.29
CA THR A 775 -31.04 -25.12 -29.56
C THR A 775 -30.18 -26.13 -28.83
N ILE A 776 -30.80 -27.11 -28.18
CA ILE A 776 -30.12 -28.28 -27.60
C ILE A 776 -30.29 -29.46 -28.55
N VAL A 777 -29.16 -30.01 -28.98
CA VAL A 777 -29.09 -31.15 -29.91
C VAL A 777 -28.27 -32.26 -29.26
N VAL A 778 -28.72 -33.50 -29.37
CA VAL A 778 -28.05 -34.67 -28.81
C VAL A 778 -27.64 -35.59 -29.97
N ARG A 779 -26.48 -36.24 -29.87
CA ARG A 779 -25.92 -37.09 -30.95
C ARG A 779 -25.80 -36.37 -32.30
N GLU A 780 -25.58 -35.06 -32.26
CA GLU A 780 -25.47 -34.14 -33.42
C GLU A 780 -26.72 -34.06 -34.32
N LYS A 781 -27.81 -34.79 -34.02
CA LYS A 781 -28.95 -34.94 -34.95
C LYS A 781 -30.32 -34.92 -34.25
N GLU A 782 -30.37 -35.11 -32.94
CA GLU A 782 -31.62 -35.19 -32.19
C GLU A 782 -31.90 -33.87 -31.47
N LYS A 783 -32.79 -33.04 -32.03
CA LYS A 783 -33.21 -31.79 -31.39
C LYS A 783 -34.12 -32.06 -30.19
N ILE A 784 -33.67 -31.69 -29.00
CA ILE A 784 -34.42 -31.90 -27.74
C ILE A 784 -35.17 -30.63 -27.29
N GLY A 785 -34.68 -29.45 -27.65
CA GLY A 785 -35.36 -28.19 -27.33
C GLY A 785 -34.81 -26.99 -28.09
N GLN A 786 -35.65 -25.98 -28.30
CA GLN A 786 -35.29 -24.74 -29.00
C GLN A 786 -36.03 -23.55 -28.38
N TRP A 787 -35.30 -22.45 -28.20
CA TRP A 787 -35.79 -21.22 -27.58
C TRP A 787 -35.29 -20.02 -28.38
N THR A 788 -36.20 -19.09 -28.70
CA THR A 788 -35.84 -17.81 -29.32
C THR A 788 -35.99 -16.71 -28.28
N VAL A 789 -34.95 -15.89 -28.11
CA VAL A 789 -34.96 -14.77 -27.15
C VAL A 789 -34.50 -13.48 -27.82
N LEU A 790 -35.30 -12.42 -27.65
CA LEU A 790 -34.99 -11.05 -28.03
C LEU A 790 -35.40 -10.14 -26.86
N ASN A 791 -34.44 -9.38 -26.32
CA ASN A 791 -34.61 -8.53 -25.14
C ASN A 791 -35.33 -9.25 -23.98
N THR A 792 -35.02 -10.53 -23.79
CA THR A 792 -35.71 -11.40 -22.83
C THR A 792 -34.81 -12.57 -22.43
N SER A 793 -35.28 -13.38 -21.48
CA SER A 793 -34.63 -14.60 -21.04
C SER A 793 -35.63 -15.76 -21.00
N SER A 794 -35.17 -16.97 -21.28
CA SER A 794 -35.98 -18.18 -21.23
C SER A 794 -35.24 -19.32 -20.51
N PRO A 795 -35.88 -20.00 -19.53
CA PRO A 795 -35.32 -21.21 -18.93
C PRO A 795 -35.21 -22.33 -19.98
N THR A 796 -34.00 -22.84 -20.14
CA THR A 796 -33.72 -23.99 -21.03
C THR A 796 -33.64 -25.24 -20.19
N HIS A 797 -34.31 -26.31 -20.61
CA HIS A 797 -34.33 -27.57 -19.89
C HIS A 797 -34.55 -28.74 -20.84
N ALA A 798 -34.03 -29.89 -20.44
CA ALA A 798 -34.28 -31.17 -21.08
C ALA A 798 -34.13 -32.26 -20.02
N ASP A 799 -35.02 -33.24 -20.05
CA ASP A 799 -35.05 -34.36 -19.12
C ASP A 799 -34.82 -35.68 -19.87
N ASP A 800 -34.46 -36.72 -19.14
CA ASP A 800 -34.35 -38.10 -19.62
C ASP A 800 -33.37 -38.31 -20.81
N ILE A 801 -32.22 -37.62 -20.76
CA ILE A 801 -31.17 -37.78 -21.78
C ILE A 801 -30.25 -38.93 -21.37
N HIS A 802 -30.25 -40.01 -22.15
CA HIS A 802 -29.28 -41.08 -22.06
C HIS A 802 -28.18 -40.92 -23.11
N LEU A 803 -26.91 -41.02 -22.71
CA LEU A 803 -25.76 -40.94 -23.62
C LEU A 803 -24.79 -42.08 -23.40
N GLU A 804 -24.28 -42.64 -24.50
CA GLU A 804 -23.15 -43.56 -24.51
C GLU A 804 -21.80 -42.83 -24.60
N PRO A 805 -20.67 -43.47 -24.23
CA PRO A 805 -19.35 -42.86 -24.35
C PRO A 805 -19.07 -42.36 -25.78
N GLY A 806 -18.64 -41.10 -25.90
CA GLY A 806 -18.37 -40.43 -27.17
C GLY A 806 -19.55 -39.66 -27.75
N GLU A 807 -20.78 -39.88 -27.27
CA GLU A 807 -21.95 -39.13 -27.71
C GLU A 807 -21.96 -37.70 -27.14
N THR A 808 -22.60 -36.77 -27.85
CA THR A 808 -22.52 -35.33 -27.59
C THR A 808 -23.85 -34.69 -27.23
N ILE A 809 -23.77 -33.59 -26.49
CA ILE A 809 -24.81 -32.58 -26.32
C ILE A 809 -24.26 -31.27 -26.87
N ASP A 810 -24.91 -30.74 -27.89
CA ASP A 810 -24.55 -29.48 -28.54
C ASP A 810 -25.54 -28.38 -28.12
N PHE A 811 -25.01 -27.32 -27.51
CA PHE A 811 -25.71 -26.08 -27.21
C PHE A 811 -25.41 -25.11 -28.35
N VAL A 812 -26.29 -25.11 -29.33
CA VAL A 812 -26.16 -24.37 -30.59
C VAL A 812 -26.82 -23.01 -30.42
N THR A 813 -26.11 -21.93 -30.71
CA THR A 813 -26.69 -20.59 -30.78
C THR A 813 -26.47 -19.99 -32.15
N ASP A 814 -27.56 -19.67 -32.83
CA ASP A 814 -27.58 -19.06 -34.15
C ASP A 814 -28.25 -17.69 -34.13
N SER A 815 -27.86 -16.85 -35.09
CA SER A 815 -28.51 -15.58 -35.36
C SER A 815 -29.87 -15.84 -36.00
N ASN A 816 -30.91 -15.21 -35.49
CA ASN A 816 -32.29 -15.46 -35.91
C ASN A 816 -32.60 -14.74 -37.24
N SER A 817 -31.76 -14.96 -38.27
CA SER A 817 -31.70 -14.43 -39.66
C SER A 817 -30.61 -13.40 -40.01
N ASP A 818 -30.03 -12.71 -39.02
CA ASP A 818 -28.92 -11.73 -39.12
C ASP A 818 -28.30 -11.57 -37.72
N ALA A 819 -26.99 -11.40 -37.59
CA ALA A 819 -26.27 -11.39 -36.30
C ALA A 819 -26.03 -10.00 -35.70
N ASP A 820 -26.55 -8.92 -36.30
CA ASP A 820 -26.32 -7.58 -35.77
C ASP A 820 -26.94 -7.39 -34.37
N SER A 821 -26.10 -7.12 -33.37
CA SER A 821 -26.45 -6.97 -31.94
C SER A 821 -26.82 -8.28 -31.20
N ASP A 822 -26.48 -9.45 -31.73
CA ASP A 822 -26.89 -10.76 -31.21
C ASP A 822 -25.97 -11.35 -30.10
N THR A 823 -25.35 -10.51 -29.30
CA THR A 823 -24.60 -11.00 -28.12
C THR A 823 -25.58 -11.66 -27.14
N PHE A 824 -25.29 -12.88 -26.71
CA PHE A 824 -26.15 -13.63 -25.81
C PHE A 824 -25.45 -14.07 -24.53
N GLU A 825 -26.25 -14.39 -23.53
CA GLU A 825 -25.86 -15.12 -22.32
C GLU A 825 -26.58 -16.47 -22.33
N TRP A 826 -25.85 -17.57 -22.12
CA TRP A 826 -26.48 -18.87 -21.92
C TRP A 826 -25.69 -19.68 -20.90
N LYS A 827 -26.23 -19.83 -19.70
CA LYS A 827 -25.61 -20.62 -18.64
C LYS A 827 -26.30 -21.97 -18.53
N VAL A 828 -25.52 -23.05 -18.58
CA VAL A 828 -26.03 -24.42 -18.60
C VAL A 828 -25.37 -25.27 -17.53
N ARG A 829 -26.20 -26.07 -16.85
CA ARG A 829 -25.80 -27.14 -15.95
C ARG A 829 -26.34 -28.47 -16.47
N ILE A 830 -25.43 -29.44 -16.57
CA ILE A 830 -25.74 -30.84 -16.84
C ILE A 830 -25.63 -31.56 -15.51
N VAL A 831 -26.71 -32.21 -15.09
CA VAL A 831 -26.83 -32.85 -13.77
C VAL A 831 -27.29 -34.30 -13.91
N SER A 832 -27.06 -35.11 -12.89
CA SER A 832 -27.65 -36.45 -12.79
C SER A 832 -29.18 -36.40 -12.74
N THR A 833 -29.84 -37.52 -12.99
CA THR A 833 -31.31 -37.64 -12.98
C THR A 833 -31.96 -37.29 -11.63
N ASP A 834 -31.25 -37.47 -10.52
CA ASP A 834 -31.65 -37.03 -9.18
C ASP A 834 -31.27 -35.56 -8.86
N GLU A 835 -30.64 -34.88 -9.81
CA GLU A 835 -30.13 -33.50 -9.73
C GLU A 835 -29.09 -33.24 -8.62
N THR A 836 -28.56 -34.29 -7.99
CA THR A 836 -27.61 -34.16 -6.87
C THR A 836 -26.16 -33.97 -7.31
N ARG A 837 -25.79 -34.49 -8.49
CA ARG A 837 -24.41 -34.44 -9.01
C ARG A 837 -24.33 -33.57 -10.27
N SER A 838 -23.48 -32.54 -10.22
CA SER A 838 -23.10 -31.78 -11.42
C SER A 838 -22.15 -32.60 -12.27
N ARG A 839 -22.53 -32.81 -13.54
CA ARG A 839 -21.75 -33.53 -14.56
C ARG A 839 -21.08 -32.59 -15.56
N GLY A 840 -21.62 -31.38 -15.71
CA GLY A 840 -21.02 -30.29 -16.47
C GLY A 840 -21.64 -28.95 -16.08
N ASN A 841 -20.85 -27.88 -16.12
CA ASN A 841 -21.29 -26.50 -15.92
C ASN A 841 -20.56 -25.60 -16.92
N SER A 842 -21.32 -24.98 -17.82
CA SER A 842 -20.76 -24.23 -18.94
C SER A 842 -19.96 -22.99 -18.54
N GLU A 843 -20.18 -22.44 -17.34
CA GLU A 843 -19.46 -21.26 -16.83
C GLU A 843 -18.24 -21.67 -15.99
N ARG A 844 -18.44 -22.59 -15.04
CA ARG A 844 -17.37 -23.09 -14.15
C ARG A 844 -16.30 -23.86 -14.91
N ASP A 845 -16.71 -24.65 -15.90
CA ASP A 845 -15.81 -25.53 -16.64
C ASP A 845 -15.19 -24.83 -17.87
N PHE A 846 -15.56 -23.57 -18.13
CA PHE A 846 -15.05 -22.81 -19.26
C PHE A 846 -13.57 -22.48 -19.09
N ARG A 847 -12.75 -23.02 -19.98
CA ARG A 847 -11.30 -22.83 -19.98
C ARG A 847 -10.80 -22.71 -21.41
N GLY A 848 -9.73 -21.94 -21.59
CA GLY A 848 -8.95 -21.97 -22.82
C GLY A 848 -8.16 -23.26 -22.95
N ASP A 849 -7.32 -23.35 -23.99
CA ASP A 849 -6.21 -24.30 -23.96
C ASP A 849 -5.42 -24.03 -22.69
N ARG A 850 -5.48 -24.96 -21.74
CA ARG A 850 -4.47 -24.97 -20.67
C ARG A 850 -3.13 -25.14 -21.35
N SER A 851 -2.13 -24.47 -20.82
CA SER A 851 -0.73 -24.79 -21.12
C SER A 851 -0.57 -26.31 -21.11
N VAL A 852 0.01 -26.82 -22.19
CA VAL A 852 0.52 -28.19 -22.29
C VAL A 852 1.17 -28.56 -20.95
N PRO A 853 0.92 -29.76 -20.38
CA PRO A 853 1.62 -30.20 -19.18
C PRO A 853 3.12 -29.93 -19.33
N LEU A 854 3.74 -29.36 -18.30
CA LEU A 854 5.16 -29.00 -18.38
C LEU A 854 5.99 -30.24 -18.75
N GLY A 855 6.87 -30.10 -19.74
CA GLY A 855 7.87 -31.11 -20.06
C GLY A 855 8.82 -31.32 -18.88
N VAL A 856 9.53 -32.45 -18.86
CA VAL A 856 10.40 -32.82 -17.71
C VAL A 856 11.46 -31.77 -17.41
N TRP A 857 12.05 -31.20 -18.47
CA TRP A 857 13.03 -30.11 -18.36
C TRP A 857 12.41 -28.80 -17.88
N GLU A 858 11.15 -28.54 -18.20
CA GLU A 858 10.41 -27.38 -17.72
C GLU A 858 10.04 -27.53 -16.24
N GLN A 859 9.68 -28.74 -15.81
CA GLN A 859 9.47 -29.06 -14.38
C GLN A 859 10.78 -28.93 -13.59
N ALA A 860 11.88 -29.43 -14.13
CA ALA A 860 13.23 -29.26 -13.57
C ALA A 860 13.59 -27.78 -13.39
N ALA A 861 13.34 -26.94 -14.40
CA ALA A 861 13.53 -25.49 -14.29
C ALA A 861 12.59 -24.87 -13.23
N GLN A 862 11.32 -25.27 -13.20
CA GLN A 862 10.34 -24.78 -12.24
C GLN A 862 10.75 -25.07 -10.79
N LEU A 863 11.28 -26.27 -10.51
CA LEU A 863 11.77 -26.63 -9.18
C LEU A 863 12.82 -25.66 -8.67
N LEU A 864 13.76 -25.24 -9.52
CA LEU A 864 14.80 -24.27 -9.16
C LEU A 864 14.20 -22.89 -8.86
N LEU A 865 13.22 -22.43 -9.64
CA LEU A 865 12.52 -21.15 -9.44
C LEU A 865 11.69 -21.12 -8.14
N LEU A 866 11.32 -22.28 -7.60
CA LEU A 866 10.56 -22.39 -6.35
C LEU A 866 11.45 -22.46 -5.11
N THR A 867 12.78 -22.50 -5.27
CA THR A 867 13.71 -22.56 -4.13
C THR A 867 13.77 -21.24 -3.37
N ASN A 868 14.08 -21.33 -2.07
CA ASN A 868 14.41 -20.15 -1.26
C ASN A 868 15.65 -19.43 -1.82
N GLU A 869 16.63 -20.16 -2.36
CA GLU A 869 17.82 -19.56 -2.98
C GLU A 869 17.46 -18.68 -4.19
N PHE A 870 16.39 -19.00 -4.93
CA PHE A 870 15.90 -18.12 -5.99
C PHE A 870 15.10 -16.93 -5.44
N CYS A 871 14.20 -17.17 -4.48
CA CYS A 871 13.25 -16.16 -4.01
C CYS A 871 13.84 -15.15 -2.99
N PHE A 872 14.95 -15.48 -2.35
CA PHE A 872 15.63 -14.65 -1.35
C PHE A 872 16.98 -14.14 -1.88
N ILE A 873 17.36 -12.98 -1.36
CA ILE A 873 18.62 -12.30 -1.72
C ILE A 873 19.82 -12.98 -1.03
N ASP A 874 19.63 -13.36 0.24
CA ASP A 874 20.64 -13.81 1.19
C ASP A 874 20.49 -15.27 1.65
#